data_AF-A0A2V2D8C1-F1
#
_entry.id   AF-A0A2V2D8C1-F1
#
_cell.length_a   1.000
_cell.length_b   1.000
_cell.length_c   1.000
_cell.angle_alpha   90.00
_cell.angle_beta   90.00
_cell.angle_gamma   90.00
#
_symmetry.space_group_name_H-M   'P 1'
#
loop_
_entity.id
_entity.type
_entity.pdbx_description
1 polymer ?
#
loop_
_entity_poly.entity_id
_entity_poly.type
_entity_poly.pdbx_seq_one_letter_code
_entity_poly.pdbx_strand_id
1 'polypeptide(L)'
;MSLMQKLCEAYDAGICCDQSKEAVPLMPVGFVRKKIKFHVILTLEGEFVSANELAGKDQFMEIPSTPQAESRTGDNVAPFPLAEQLKYLIYEERNKKRFTQYMQQLDKWCKRPGTPLCLSAVHRYLSKHTLLADLESQPNLKLKYYKNHEKREGIGEDTKSMVCFSVQMKDGSCDDLWMRKDVKESWNACLLEFLSGDKGLCYVEGKVLPIMESHPKLQGNAKLISAKDTEFPFQYKGRFVEDRSAALVSFDASVRAHNALSWLIERQGMQKYGMIWVAWNTNGAMMKVPIDEGGGFGEEEESEESDSKPIIDTFAGYAKEVRSAASGYGGRLREYDNKRRNCAVILGLEAATDGRMSVTYYQECPGNEYIQRLENWYKDCCWWHYSEKKNRKELSSPRPNEIATAVMGIDAIKTARQDKKCEKSYTKLMRRLQSEILTCMIDERRIPLNVVRSAFYRVCAPLAFVSGRDRKWSRFAWESSVDTACALIHCFQRRNGGKNELIFSPELNEDSKNPDYLYGRLLAVADFVEERASEREKDYPTNAVRLMQRFVQRPFETWPEIHDKLIPSFRKLGAYSKIYQIILERIEGQFSGRDRYERGELSLEFLQGFSSQRQHLFQKWEKGVKNGDTEKVLYELPKRRSELYGCFLAIADAAEREADDEDRTGKTNAIQMMPQFAARPYESWSRLHDKLIPYLERLGERADYYGWLIRIVEMQFSQPDRDSNVPLDGSFLHGYYCMLRTFYGKTQFSWESQEWTESRDPRSALFGKMLGIAGRLEKKGWDDCTEEEKKFSNTMRFMTIFAQKPASTWENLKEKLNPYRRAAGFRGTMECEMLEQLEVELKKNGWDTNASLSSIYLHAYYREQYR
;
A
#
# COMPACT_ATOMS: atom_id res chain seq x y z
N MET A 1 -25.97 2.35 28.59
CA MET A 1 -24.59 1.82 28.77
C MET A 1 -24.39 0.60 27.88
N SER A 2 -24.41 0.77 26.55
CA SER A 2 -24.47 -0.38 25.62
C SER A 2 -23.25 -1.30 25.72
N LEU A 3 -22.04 -0.74 25.81
CA LEU A 3 -20.80 -1.52 25.99
C LEU A 3 -20.86 -2.49 27.17
N MET A 4 -21.24 -2.00 28.35
CA MET A 4 -21.33 -2.83 29.55
C MET A 4 -22.38 -3.93 29.39
N GLN A 5 -23.51 -3.61 28.75
CA GLN A 5 -24.54 -4.60 28.44
C GLN A 5 -24.03 -5.68 27.48
N LYS A 6 -23.29 -5.30 26.42
CA LYS A 6 -22.69 -6.25 25.46
C LYS A 6 -21.63 -7.14 26.09
N LEU A 7 -20.91 -6.64 27.09
CA LEU A 7 -19.97 -7.44 27.88
C LEU A 7 -20.71 -8.41 28.82
N CYS A 8 -21.80 -8.00 29.46
CA CYS A 8 -22.66 -8.91 30.21
C CYS A 8 -23.25 -10.01 29.30
N GLU A 9 -23.72 -9.66 28.10
CA GLU A 9 -24.20 -10.63 27.11
C GLU A 9 -23.12 -11.63 26.71
N ALA A 10 -21.88 -11.16 26.51
CA ALA A 10 -20.73 -12.04 26.23
C ALA A 10 -20.37 -12.96 27.41
N TYR A 11 -20.46 -12.44 28.64
CA TYR A 11 -20.29 -13.23 29.85
C TYR A 11 -21.32 -14.37 29.90
N ASP A 12 -22.60 -14.04 29.76
CA ASP A 12 -23.70 -15.00 29.85
C ASP A 12 -23.57 -16.07 28.76
N ALA A 13 -23.22 -15.67 27.52
CA ALA A 13 -22.95 -16.60 26.44
C ALA A 13 -21.77 -17.54 26.77
N GLY A 14 -20.65 -17.02 27.28
CA GLY A 14 -19.49 -17.84 27.62
C GLY A 14 -19.78 -18.88 28.71
N ILE A 15 -20.62 -18.53 29.69
CA ILE A 15 -21.12 -19.47 30.70
C ILE A 15 -22.02 -20.53 30.06
N CYS A 16 -23.02 -20.14 29.26
CA CYS A 16 -23.93 -21.08 28.58
C CYS A 16 -23.19 -22.06 27.66
N CYS A 17 -22.07 -21.64 27.08
CA CYS A 17 -21.25 -22.45 26.18
C CYS A 17 -20.25 -23.39 26.89
N ASP A 18 -20.18 -23.37 28.22
CA ASP A 18 -19.20 -24.12 29.03
C ASP A 18 -17.75 -23.87 28.58
N GLN A 19 -17.40 -22.59 28.38
CA GLN A 19 -16.03 -22.19 28.01
C GLN A 19 -15.03 -22.28 29.18
N SER A 20 -15.48 -22.80 30.32
CA SER A 20 -14.64 -23.09 31.49
C SER A 20 -13.48 -24.04 31.18
N LYS A 21 -13.58 -24.83 30.10
CA LYS A 21 -12.58 -25.79 29.63
C LYS A 21 -11.59 -25.22 28.61
N GLU A 22 -11.74 -23.97 28.18
CA GLU A 22 -10.77 -23.33 27.30
C GLU A 22 -9.43 -23.06 28.04
N ALA A 23 -8.34 -22.88 27.28
CA ALA A 23 -7.02 -22.58 27.86
C ALA A 23 -7.01 -21.28 28.69
N VAL A 24 -7.91 -20.34 28.37
CA VAL A 24 -8.19 -19.12 29.14
C VAL A 24 -9.62 -19.22 29.69
N PRO A 25 -9.80 -19.63 30.96
CA PRO A 25 -11.12 -19.83 31.53
C PRO A 25 -11.81 -18.50 31.82
N LEU A 26 -13.12 -18.43 31.54
CA LEU A 26 -13.97 -17.33 31.97
C LEU A 26 -14.25 -17.45 33.49
N MET A 27 -13.89 -16.42 34.25
CA MET A 27 -14.00 -16.44 35.71
C MET A 27 -15.45 -16.26 36.18
N PRO A 28 -15.97 -17.14 37.08
CA PRO A 28 -17.29 -16.95 37.67
C PRO A 28 -17.35 -15.70 38.56
N VAL A 29 -18.54 -15.11 38.70
CA VAL A 29 -18.80 -14.01 39.63
C VAL A 29 -18.38 -14.42 41.04
N GLY A 30 -17.63 -13.57 41.73
CA GLY A 30 -17.13 -13.85 43.07
C GLY A 30 -15.76 -14.53 43.12
N PHE A 31 -15.15 -14.79 41.96
CA PHE A 31 -13.83 -15.38 41.86
C PHE A 31 -12.91 -14.58 40.94
N VAL A 32 -11.60 -14.67 41.17
CA VAL A 32 -10.58 -14.02 40.36
C VAL A 32 -9.40 -14.97 40.14
N ARG A 33 -8.71 -14.83 39.01
CA ARG A 33 -7.47 -15.57 38.74
C ARG A 33 -6.28 -14.83 39.37
N LYS A 34 -5.49 -15.53 40.20
CA LYS A 34 -4.26 -14.98 40.80
C LYS A 34 -3.07 -15.90 40.65
N LYS A 35 -1.89 -15.28 40.57
CA LYS A 35 -0.61 -15.98 40.63
C LYS A 35 -0.26 -16.27 42.10
N ILE A 36 -0.31 -17.54 42.48
CA ILE A 36 0.06 -18.11 43.77
C ILE A 36 1.52 -18.56 43.72
N LYS A 37 2.29 -18.20 44.74
CA LYS A 37 3.70 -18.59 44.88
C LYS A 37 3.86 -19.74 45.86
N PHE A 38 3.21 -19.66 47.02
CA PHE A 38 3.38 -20.63 48.09
C PHE A 38 2.12 -21.47 48.29
N HIS A 39 2.32 -22.76 48.46
CA HIS A 39 1.27 -23.74 48.73
C HIS A 39 1.55 -24.40 50.08
N VAL A 40 0.63 -24.26 51.02
CA VAL A 40 0.75 -24.78 52.39
C VAL A 40 -0.21 -25.95 52.58
N ILE A 41 0.31 -27.08 53.07
CA ILE A 41 -0.47 -28.29 53.37
C ILE A 41 -0.65 -28.40 54.87
N LEU A 42 -1.89 -28.55 55.31
CA LEU A 42 -2.31 -28.64 56.71
C LEU A 42 -3.01 -29.97 57.00
N THR A 43 -3.03 -30.42 58.24
CA THR A 43 -3.94 -31.51 58.67
C THR A 43 -5.37 -30.98 58.89
N LEU A 44 -6.35 -31.88 59.05
CA LEU A 44 -7.72 -31.52 59.47
C LEU A 44 -7.75 -30.81 60.84
N GLU A 45 -6.78 -31.11 61.69
CA GLU A 45 -6.57 -30.47 62.98
C GLU A 45 -5.89 -29.10 62.86
N GLY A 46 -5.49 -28.65 61.67
CA GLY A 46 -4.80 -27.39 61.46
C GLY A 46 -3.35 -27.40 61.96
N GLU A 47 -2.69 -28.56 61.90
CA GLU A 47 -1.25 -28.70 62.08
C GLU A 47 -0.54 -28.54 60.74
N PHE A 48 0.65 -27.95 60.75
CA PHE A 48 1.47 -27.78 59.55
C PHE A 48 2.05 -29.13 59.10
N VAL A 49 1.96 -29.44 57.80
CA VAL A 49 2.54 -30.65 57.21
C VAL A 49 3.76 -30.29 56.37
N SER A 50 3.59 -29.42 55.37
CA SER A 50 4.66 -28.98 54.49
C SER A 50 4.27 -27.71 53.73
N ALA A 51 5.24 -27.06 53.10
CA ALA A 51 4.97 -25.99 52.15
C ALA A 51 5.94 -26.03 50.96
N ASN A 52 5.42 -25.72 49.78
CA ASN A 52 6.19 -25.75 48.53
C ASN A 52 6.01 -24.45 47.73
N GLU A 53 7.00 -24.13 46.90
CA GLU A 53 6.88 -23.09 45.90
C GLU A 53 6.28 -23.69 44.62
N LEU A 54 5.17 -23.12 44.15
CA LEU A 54 4.55 -23.52 42.89
C LEU A 54 5.35 -22.93 41.72
N ALA A 55 5.43 -23.64 40.60
CA ALA A 55 6.12 -23.18 39.39
C ALA A 55 5.30 -23.43 38.12
N GLY A 56 5.58 -22.67 37.06
CA GLY A 56 4.94 -22.89 35.76
C GLY A 56 3.44 -22.59 35.73
N LYS A 57 2.67 -23.45 35.08
CA LYS A 57 1.20 -23.27 34.89
C LYS A 57 0.41 -23.42 36.20
N ASP A 58 0.95 -24.15 37.16
CA ASP A 58 0.29 -24.43 38.45
C ASP A 58 0.22 -23.20 39.36
N GLN A 59 0.92 -22.11 39.01
CA GLN A 59 0.88 -20.86 39.77
C GLN A 59 -0.44 -20.08 39.59
N PHE A 60 -1.23 -20.27 38.53
CA PHE A 60 -2.42 -19.45 38.30
C PHE A 60 -3.70 -20.16 38.76
N MET A 61 -4.28 -19.71 39.87
CA MET A 61 -5.43 -20.34 40.50
C MET A 61 -6.66 -19.43 40.51
N GLU A 62 -7.83 -20.04 40.39
CA GLU A 62 -9.13 -19.42 40.66
C GLU A 62 -9.33 -19.34 42.18
N ILE A 63 -9.44 -18.13 42.71
CA ILE A 63 -9.62 -17.91 44.15
C ILE A 63 -10.89 -17.10 44.43
N PRO A 64 -11.58 -17.35 45.56
CA PRO A 64 -12.62 -16.48 46.08
C PRO A 64 -12.19 -15.02 46.15
N SER A 65 -13.13 -14.11 45.87
CA SER A 65 -12.86 -12.69 45.75
C SER A 65 -14.04 -11.82 46.18
N THR A 66 -13.72 -10.56 46.50
CA THR A 66 -14.68 -9.48 46.72
C THR A 66 -14.26 -8.23 45.92
N PRO A 67 -15.19 -7.34 45.54
CA PRO A 67 -14.85 -6.08 44.87
C PRO A 67 -13.84 -5.23 45.62
N GLN A 68 -13.95 -5.20 46.95
CA GLN A 68 -13.05 -4.45 47.82
C GLN A 68 -11.64 -5.01 47.72
N ALA A 69 -11.49 -6.34 47.74
CA ALA A 69 -10.19 -7.00 47.59
C ALA A 69 -9.57 -6.77 46.19
N GLU A 70 -10.36 -6.81 45.12
CA GLU A 70 -9.87 -6.55 43.76
C GLU A 70 -9.48 -5.09 43.52
N SER A 71 -10.20 -4.17 44.15
CA SER A 71 -9.99 -2.74 44.00
C SER A 71 -9.00 -2.14 44.99
N ARG A 72 -8.44 -2.94 45.91
CA ARG A 72 -7.52 -2.46 46.95
C ARG A 72 -6.27 -1.79 46.38
N THR A 73 -5.89 -0.68 47.01
CA THR A 73 -4.72 0.16 46.68
C THR A 73 -4.19 0.78 47.97
N GLY A 74 -2.87 0.90 48.11
CA GLY A 74 -2.22 1.53 49.26
C GLY A 74 -2.66 0.94 50.61
N ASP A 75 -3.22 1.80 51.46
CA ASP A 75 -3.64 1.51 52.84
C ASP A 75 -5.07 0.98 52.97
N ASN A 76 -5.81 0.81 51.85
CA ASN A 76 -7.10 0.15 51.89
C ASN A 76 -6.90 -1.35 52.16
N VAL A 77 -7.28 -1.77 53.38
CA VAL A 77 -7.13 -3.16 53.83
C VAL A 77 -8.41 -3.90 53.43
N ALA A 78 -8.27 -4.82 52.49
CA ALA A 78 -9.35 -5.68 52.01
C ALA A 78 -8.75 -7.02 51.56
N PRO A 79 -8.87 -8.09 52.37
CA PRO A 79 -8.32 -9.39 52.05
C PRO A 79 -9.15 -10.19 51.04
N PHE A 80 -8.47 -11.00 50.25
CA PHE A 80 -9.02 -12.13 49.51
C PHE A 80 -9.36 -13.25 50.51
N PRO A 81 -10.56 -13.87 50.45
CA PRO A 81 -11.07 -14.75 51.52
C PRO A 81 -10.29 -16.05 51.81
N LEU A 82 -9.68 -16.67 50.80
CA LEU A 82 -9.11 -18.03 50.92
C LEU A 82 -7.60 -18.07 50.68
N ALA A 83 -7.12 -17.27 49.73
CA ALA A 83 -5.74 -17.23 49.31
C ALA A 83 -5.29 -15.77 49.23
N GLU A 84 -4.15 -15.45 49.83
CA GLU A 84 -3.79 -14.07 50.07
C GLU A 84 -2.26 -13.86 50.15
N GLN A 85 -1.83 -12.62 49.93
CA GLN A 85 -0.46 -12.15 50.10
C GLN A 85 0.03 -12.38 51.53
N LEU A 86 1.29 -12.80 51.67
CA LEU A 86 1.93 -13.05 52.96
C LEU A 86 1.73 -11.93 54.00
N LYS A 87 1.74 -10.66 53.58
CA LYS A 87 1.51 -9.50 54.47
C LYS A 87 0.14 -9.42 55.15
N TYR A 88 -0.83 -10.24 54.73
CA TYR A 88 -2.13 -10.38 55.41
C TYR A 88 -2.21 -11.67 56.24
N LEU A 89 -1.30 -12.62 56.03
CA LEU A 89 -1.32 -13.94 56.68
C LEU A 89 -0.29 -14.05 57.81
N ILE A 90 0.73 -13.20 57.80
CA ILE A 90 1.77 -13.16 58.83
C ILE A 90 1.38 -12.18 59.94
N TYR A 91 1.37 -12.68 61.17
CA TYR A 91 1.10 -11.90 62.38
C TYR A 91 2.37 -11.20 62.87
N GLU A 92 2.49 -9.92 62.54
CA GLU A 92 3.54 -9.02 63.02
C GLU A 92 2.96 -7.62 63.26
N GLU A 93 3.60 -6.80 64.09
CA GLU A 93 3.07 -5.48 64.49
C GLU A 93 2.71 -4.59 63.28
N ARG A 94 3.54 -4.61 62.22
CA ARG A 94 3.29 -3.86 60.98
C ARG A 94 2.08 -4.36 60.17
N ASN A 95 1.77 -5.65 60.26
CA ASN A 95 0.72 -6.31 59.49
C ASN A 95 -0.53 -6.60 60.33
N LYS A 96 -0.52 -6.28 61.62
CA LYS A 96 -1.60 -6.54 62.58
C LYS A 96 -2.97 -6.16 62.04
N LYS A 97 -3.13 -4.94 61.49
CA LYS A 97 -4.39 -4.50 60.87
C LYS A 97 -4.84 -5.40 59.71
N ARG A 98 -3.90 -5.83 58.85
CA ARG A 98 -4.17 -6.69 57.69
C ARG A 98 -4.55 -8.10 58.12
N PHE A 99 -3.77 -8.67 59.03
CA PHE A 99 -4.01 -9.99 59.60
C PHE A 99 -5.33 -10.06 60.36
N THR A 100 -5.61 -9.08 61.23
CA THR A 100 -6.87 -9.03 61.97
C THR A 100 -8.07 -9.00 61.02
N GLN A 101 -8.01 -8.21 59.95
CA GLN A 101 -9.10 -8.19 58.97
C GLN A 101 -9.24 -9.50 58.19
N TYR A 102 -8.14 -10.15 57.82
CA TYR A 102 -8.18 -11.47 57.18
C TYR A 102 -8.82 -12.50 58.10
N MET A 103 -8.38 -12.57 59.37
CA MET A 103 -8.92 -13.50 60.35
C MET A 103 -10.39 -13.23 60.67
N GLN A 104 -10.82 -11.97 60.75
CA GLN A 104 -12.24 -11.63 60.92
C GLN A 104 -13.10 -12.08 59.74
N GLN A 105 -12.60 -11.91 58.51
CA GLN A 105 -13.29 -12.38 57.31
C GLN A 105 -13.40 -13.91 57.30
N LEU A 106 -12.30 -14.61 57.60
CA LEU A 106 -12.26 -16.06 57.63
C LEU A 106 -13.14 -16.65 58.76
N ASP A 107 -13.09 -16.08 59.95
CA ASP A 107 -13.93 -16.47 61.09
C ASP A 107 -15.43 -16.32 60.77
N LYS A 108 -15.81 -15.20 60.15
CA LYS A 108 -17.19 -14.97 59.70
C LYS A 108 -17.63 -16.03 58.68
N TRP A 109 -16.74 -16.43 57.77
CA TRP A 109 -17.03 -17.48 56.81
C TRP A 109 -17.18 -18.84 57.52
N CYS A 110 -16.24 -19.22 58.38
CA CYS A 110 -16.26 -20.48 59.13
C CYS A 110 -17.51 -20.67 60.00
N LYS A 111 -18.05 -19.59 60.58
CA LYS A 111 -19.24 -19.64 61.46
C LYS A 111 -20.57 -19.85 60.72
N ARG A 112 -20.57 -19.79 59.39
CA ARG A 112 -21.80 -19.92 58.61
C ARG A 112 -22.28 -21.39 58.56
N PRO A 113 -23.61 -21.64 58.64
CA PRO A 113 -24.16 -22.98 58.46
C PRO A 113 -23.77 -23.59 57.09
N GLY A 114 -23.34 -24.84 57.08
CA GLY A 114 -22.95 -25.56 55.86
C GLY A 114 -21.52 -25.25 55.36
N THR A 115 -20.69 -24.57 56.17
CA THR A 115 -19.31 -24.28 55.79
C THR A 115 -18.40 -25.51 55.93
N PRO A 116 -17.57 -25.84 54.92
CA PRO A 116 -16.68 -26.98 54.97
C PRO A 116 -15.67 -26.92 56.14
N LEU A 117 -15.52 -28.03 56.86
CA LEU A 117 -14.62 -28.13 58.03
C LEU A 117 -13.15 -27.82 57.72
N CYS A 118 -12.74 -27.98 56.47
CA CYS A 118 -11.39 -27.67 56.02
C CYS A 118 -11.02 -26.18 56.16
N LEU A 119 -12.00 -25.26 56.11
CA LEU A 119 -11.76 -23.84 56.36
C LEU A 119 -11.42 -23.58 57.84
N SER A 120 -12.02 -24.35 58.75
CA SER A 120 -11.70 -24.30 60.18
C SER A 120 -10.26 -24.75 60.47
N ALA A 121 -9.70 -25.65 59.65
CA ALA A 121 -8.29 -26.05 59.76
C ALA A 121 -7.35 -24.88 59.43
N VAL A 122 -7.63 -24.13 58.36
CA VAL A 122 -6.88 -22.91 57.99
C VAL A 122 -6.99 -21.86 59.10
N HIS A 123 -8.20 -21.61 59.60
CA HIS A 123 -8.42 -20.65 60.69
C HIS A 123 -7.65 -21.04 61.96
N ARG A 124 -7.69 -22.33 62.36
CA ARG A 124 -6.97 -22.82 63.54
C ARG A 124 -5.47 -22.72 63.37
N TYR A 125 -4.96 -23.04 62.19
CA TYR A 125 -3.54 -22.93 61.87
C TYR A 125 -3.06 -21.47 61.95
N LEU A 126 -3.72 -20.55 61.24
CA LEU A 126 -3.32 -19.14 61.23
C LEU A 126 -3.42 -18.49 62.62
N SER A 127 -4.35 -18.94 63.47
CA SER A 127 -4.46 -18.49 64.86
C SER A 127 -3.25 -18.82 65.75
N LYS A 128 -2.40 -19.78 65.34
CA LYS A 128 -1.14 -20.11 66.05
C LYS A 128 -0.01 -19.12 65.76
N HIS A 129 -0.16 -18.30 64.72
CA HIS A 129 0.84 -17.31 64.28
C HIS A 129 2.20 -17.92 63.86
N THR A 130 2.24 -19.18 63.41
CA THR A 130 3.49 -19.89 63.06
C THR A 130 3.86 -19.86 61.58
N LEU A 131 2.98 -19.39 60.68
CA LEU A 131 3.16 -19.46 59.22
C LEU A 131 4.55 -19.03 58.72
N LEU A 132 5.07 -17.92 59.21
CA LEU A 132 6.39 -17.44 58.77
C LEU A 132 7.51 -18.42 59.17
N ALA A 133 7.51 -18.87 60.43
CA ALA A 133 8.50 -19.82 60.93
C ALA A 133 8.40 -21.17 60.20
N ASP A 134 7.17 -21.62 59.92
CA ASP A 134 6.93 -22.85 59.19
C ASP A 134 7.46 -22.76 57.75
N LEU A 135 7.23 -21.65 57.05
CA LEU A 135 7.79 -21.42 55.71
C LEU A 135 9.32 -21.33 55.72
N GLU A 136 9.92 -20.66 56.71
CA GLU A 136 11.38 -20.57 56.87
C GLU A 136 12.04 -21.92 57.21
N SER A 137 11.29 -22.83 57.86
CA SER A 137 11.79 -24.17 58.21
C SER A 137 11.92 -25.11 57.01
N GLN A 138 11.31 -24.79 55.86
CA GLN A 138 11.28 -25.69 54.71
C GLN A 138 12.61 -25.64 53.93
N PRO A 139 13.37 -26.75 53.84
CA PRO A 139 14.72 -26.74 53.28
C PRO A 139 14.78 -26.37 51.79
N ASN A 140 13.68 -26.56 51.05
CA ASN A 140 13.59 -26.32 49.61
C ASN A 140 12.86 -25.02 49.25
N LEU A 141 12.44 -24.21 50.23
CA LEU A 141 11.64 -23.00 50.01
C LEU A 141 12.50 -21.75 50.19
N LYS A 142 12.70 -20.99 49.10
CA LYS A 142 13.48 -19.74 49.12
C LYS A 142 12.59 -18.56 49.50
N LEU A 143 12.33 -18.38 50.79
CA LEU A 143 11.53 -17.27 51.30
C LEU A 143 12.35 -15.99 51.44
N LYS A 144 11.93 -14.90 50.80
CA LYS A 144 12.50 -13.56 50.97
C LYS A 144 11.46 -12.59 51.53
N TYR A 145 10.95 -12.88 52.72
CA TYR A 145 9.92 -12.06 53.35
C TYR A 145 10.47 -10.77 53.99
N TYR A 146 11.69 -10.83 54.53
CA TYR A 146 12.42 -9.65 55.02
C TYR A 146 13.40 -9.17 53.96
N LYS A 147 13.54 -7.85 53.80
CA LYS A 147 14.61 -7.27 52.99
C LYS A 147 15.92 -7.22 53.79
N ASN A 148 15.83 -6.92 55.09
CA ASN A 148 16.88 -7.13 56.08
C ASN A 148 16.35 -7.98 57.24
N HIS A 149 16.92 -9.18 57.44
CA HIS A 149 16.53 -10.12 58.49
C HIS A 149 16.76 -9.59 59.91
N GLU A 150 17.77 -8.73 60.13
CA GLU A 150 18.07 -8.14 61.44
C GLU A 150 17.00 -7.13 61.87
N LYS A 151 16.40 -6.43 60.89
CA LYS A 151 15.41 -5.38 61.14
C LYS A 151 13.97 -5.87 61.17
N ARG A 152 13.72 -7.13 60.77
CA ARG A 152 12.38 -7.75 60.65
C ARG A 152 11.32 -6.81 60.05
N GLU A 153 11.67 -6.17 58.94
CA GLU A 153 10.90 -5.03 58.43
C GLU A 153 9.62 -5.39 57.64
N GLY A 154 9.46 -6.66 57.25
CA GLY A 154 8.34 -7.16 56.44
C GLY A 154 8.17 -6.41 55.11
N ILE A 155 9.27 -6.13 54.39
CA ILE A 155 9.29 -5.43 53.07
C ILE A 155 10.15 -6.18 52.04
N GLY A 156 10.32 -7.49 52.22
CA GLY A 156 11.02 -8.34 51.27
C GLY A 156 10.26 -8.50 49.95
N GLU A 157 10.92 -9.19 49.01
CA GLU A 157 10.37 -9.49 47.68
C GLU A 157 9.05 -10.28 47.79
N ASP A 158 8.95 -11.17 48.78
CA ASP A 158 7.83 -12.09 48.95
C ASP A 158 6.65 -11.56 49.76
N THR A 159 6.76 -10.35 50.31
CA THR A 159 5.68 -9.77 51.11
C THR A 159 4.35 -9.65 50.33
N LYS A 160 4.43 -9.52 48.99
CA LYS A 160 3.28 -9.46 48.07
C LYS A 160 2.98 -10.80 47.36
N SER A 161 3.74 -11.86 47.65
CA SER A 161 3.53 -13.20 47.11
C SER A 161 2.30 -13.85 47.75
N MET A 162 1.43 -14.43 46.93
CA MET A 162 0.18 -15.06 47.36
C MET A 162 0.40 -16.48 47.87
N VAL A 163 -0.39 -16.89 48.87
CA VAL A 163 -0.38 -18.22 49.51
C VAL A 163 -1.75 -18.88 49.36
N CYS A 164 -1.77 -20.17 49.07
CA CYS A 164 -2.97 -21.02 49.14
C CYS A 164 -2.77 -22.17 50.14
N PHE A 165 -3.88 -22.79 50.53
CA PHE A 165 -3.91 -23.88 51.51
C PHE A 165 -4.58 -25.13 50.94
N SER A 166 -4.06 -26.30 51.34
CA SER A 166 -4.71 -27.60 51.16
C SER A 166 -4.80 -28.33 52.49
N VAL A 167 -5.79 -29.20 52.63
CA VAL A 167 -5.96 -30.03 53.83
C VAL A 167 -5.72 -31.49 53.49
N GLN A 168 -4.75 -32.10 54.16
CA GLN A 168 -4.45 -33.52 54.04
C GLN A 168 -5.51 -34.33 54.79
N MET A 169 -6.12 -35.27 54.09
CA MET A 169 -7.13 -36.19 54.61
C MET A 169 -6.47 -37.43 55.21
N LYS A 170 -7.24 -38.21 55.99
CA LYS A 170 -6.73 -39.40 56.70
C LYS A 170 -6.21 -40.51 55.78
N ASP A 171 -6.63 -40.52 54.52
CA ASP A 171 -6.17 -41.46 53.48
C ASP A 171 -4.91 -40.99 52.74
N GLY A 172 -4.33 -39.84 53.13
CA GLY A 172 -3.14 -39.26 52.52
C GLY A 172 -3.42 -38.39 51.29
N SER A 173 -4.68 -38.30 50.83
CA SER A 173 -5.06 -37.36 49.76
C SER A 173 -4.99 -35.90 50.25
N CYS A 174 -4.66 -34.98 49.35
CA CYS A 174 -4.63 -33.55 49.64
C CYS A 174 -5.79 -32.85 48.94
N ASP A 175 -6.62 -32.19 49.74
CA ASP A 175 -7.76 -31.43 49.28
C ASP A 175 -7.35 -29.98 49.04
N ASP A 176 -7.12 -29.64 47.77
CA ASP A 176 -6.86 -28.27 47.34
C ASP A 176 -8.12 -27.41 47.52
N LEU A 177 -8.09 -26.52 48.53
CA LEU A 177 -9.29 -25.81 48.97
C LEU A 177 -9.90 -24.93 47.88
N TRP A 178 -9.06 -24.40 46.97
CA TRP A 178 -9.52 -23.58 45.85
C TRP A 178 -10.18 -24.40 44.72
N MET A 179 -9.93 -25.72 44.66
CA MET A 179 -10.53 -26.63 43.66
C MET A 179 -11.81 -27.29 44.16
N ARG A 180 -12.03 -27.29 45.48
CA ARG A 180 -13.18 -27.93 46.13
C ARG A 180 -14.51 -27.26 45.80
N LYS A 181 -15.44 -28.06 45.27
CA LYS A 181 -16.79 -27.59 44.88
C LYS A 181 -17.59 -27.04 46.06
N ASP A 182 -17.55 -27.72 47.20
CA ASP A 182 -18.27 -27.32 48.42
C ASP A 182 -17.72 -26.01 49.02
N VAL A 183 -16.41 -25.78 48.94
CA VAL A 183 -15.79 -24.49 49.31
C VAL A 183 -16.27 -23.37 48.40
N LYS A 184 -16.31 -23.60 47.07
CA LYS A 184 -16.81 -22.61 46.10
C LYS A 184 -18.29 -22.29 46.32
N GLU A 185 -19.13 -23.31 46.55
CA GLU A 185 -20.55 -23.14 46.84
C GLU A 185 -20.79 -22.39 48.15
N SER A 186 -20.02 -22.71 49.19
CA SER A 186 -20.05 -21.98 50.47
C SER A 186 -19.66 -20.52 50.32
N TRP A 187 -18.62 -20.22 49.52
CA TRP A 187 -18.23 -18.84 49.24
C TRP A 187 -19.32 -18.06 48.49
N ASN A 188 -19.92 -18.65 47.46
CA ASN A 188 -21.00 -18.01 46.71
C ASN A 188 -22.17 -17.61 47.62
N ALA A 189 -22.53 -18.50 48.56
CA ALA A 189 -23.55 -18.22 49.55
C ALA A 189 -23.12 -17.05 50.47
N CYS A 190 -21.86 -17.03 50.90
CA CYS A 190 -21.25 -15.96 51.72
C CYS A 190 -21.26 -14.60 51.02
N LEU A 191 -20.87 -14.58 49.74
CA LEU A 191 -20.78 -13.37 48.93
C LEU A 191 -22.12 -12.63 48.83
N LEU A 192 -23.24 -13.35 48.72
CA LEU A 192 -24.58 -12.73 48.66
C LEU A 192 -24.90 -11.86 49.89
N GLU A 193 -24.41 -12.21 51.07
CA GLU A 193 -24.58 -11.40 52.29
C GLU A 193 -23.64 -10.19 52.33
N PHE A 194 -22.47 -10.28 51.71
CA PHE A 194 -21.56 -9.14 51.56
C PHE A 194 -22.11 -8.07 50.60
N LEU A 195 -23.09 -8.43 49.78
CA LEU A 195 -23.72 -7.55 48.78
C LEU A 195 -24.98 -6.82 49.29
N SER A 196 -25.27 -6.87 50.59
CA SER A 196 -26.44 -6.23 51.24
C SER A 196 -26.43 -4.70 51.26
N GLY A 197 -25.63 -4.05 50.42
CA GLY A 197 -25.45 -2.59 50.39
C GLY A 197 -26.59 -1.82 49.74
N ASP A 198 -26.38 -0.50 49.58
CA ASP A 198 -27.37 0.42 49.03
C ASP A 198 -27.81 -0.01 47.62
N LYS A 199 -29.13 -0.04 47.43
CA LYS A 199 -29.75 -0.38 46.16
C LYS A 199 -30.06 0.88 45.36
N GLY A 200 -29.81 0.83 44.06
CA GLY A 200 -30.09 1.91 43.13
C GLY A 200 -30.41 1.36 41.75
N LEU A 201 -30.91 2.22 40.86
CA LEU A 201 -31.19 1.84 39.48
C LEU A 201 -29.86 1.56 38.75
N CYS A 202 -29.61 0.29 38.41
CA CYS A 202 -28.46 -0.09 37.59
C CYS A 202 -28.71 0.31 36.13
N TYR A 203 -27.86 1.17 35.56
CA TYR A 203 -28.03 1.71 34.21
C TYR A 203 -27.67 0.70 33.10
N VAL A 204 -27.11 -0.46 33.47
CA VAL A 204 -26.84 -1.57 32.55
C VAL A 204 -28.04 -2.50 32.47
N GLU A 205 -28.62 -2.86 33.62
CA GLU A 205 -29.71 -3.84 33.72
C GLU A 205 -31.11 -3.21 33.66
N GLY A 206 -31.23 -1.90 33.90
CA GLY A 206 -32.52 -1.21 34.03
C GLY A 206 -33.33 -1.60 35.27
N LYS A 207 -32.68 -2.19 36.29
CA LYS A 207 -33.30 -2.73 37.51
C LYS A 207 -32.70 -2.11 38.77
N VAL A 208 -33.47 -2.05 39.84
CA VAL A 208 -32.98 -1.62 41.17
C VAL A 208 -32.21 -2.76 41.83
N LEU A 209 -30.90 -2.62 41.96
CA LEU A 209 -29.95 -3.66 42.38
C LEU A 209 -28.90 -3.08 43.33
N PRO A 210 -28.17 -3.91 44.11
CA PRO A 210 -27.05 -3.44 44.93
C PRO A 210 -25.97 -2.79 44.07
N ILE A 211 -25.68 -1.51 44.34
CA ILE A 211 -24.72 -0.72 43.57
C ILE A 211 -23.32 -0.90 44.13
N MET A 212 -22.33 -0.97 43.23
CA MET A 212 -20.94 -0.95 43.66
C MET A 212 -20.40 0.44 43.83
N GLU A 213 -19.62 0.60 44.90
CA GLU A 213 -18.87 1.83 45.14
C GLU A 213 -17.55 1.90 44.39
N SER A 214 -16.92 0.74 44.14
CA SER A 214 -15.59 0.63 43.55
C SER A 214 -15.57 -0.52 42.57
N HIS A 215 -15.25 -0.21 41.31
CA HIS A 215 -15.22 -1.20 40.24
C HIS A 215 -13.88 -1.97 40.19
N PRO A 216 -13.89 -3.21 39.66
CA PRO A 216 -12.70 -4.00 39.42
C PRO A 216 -11.65 -3.27 38.57
N LYS A 217 -10.39 -3.67 38.72
CA LYS A 217 -9.31 -3.22 37.85
C LYS A 217 -9.32 -4.08 36.58
N LEU A 218 -8.98 -3.49 35.44
CA LEU A 218 -8.92 -4.21 34.17
C LEU A 218 -7.50 -4.74 33.88
N GLN A 219 -6.50 -3.85 33.87
CA GLN A 219 -5.11 -4.22 33.63
C GLN A 219 -4.19 -3.42 34.55
N GLY A 220 -3.32 -4.11 35.31
CA GLY A 220 -2.49 -3.45 36.31
C GLY A 220 -3.33 -2.70 37.35
N ASN A 221 -3.15 -1.38 37.43
CA ASN A 221 -3.95 -0.50 38.30
C ASN A 221 -5.07 0.25 37.57
N ALA A 222 -5.17 0.10 36.24
CA ALA A 222 -6.12 0.83 35.43
C ALA A 222 -7.55 0.33 35.62
N LYS A 223 -8.50 1.25 35.82
CA LYS A 223 -9.94 0.98 35.91
C LYS A 223 -10.67 1.50 34.69
N LEU A 224 -11.71 0.77 34.26
CA LEU A 224 -12.64 1.22 33.21
C LEU A 224 -13.66 2.22 33.76
N ILE A 225 -14.14 2.00 34.98
CA ILE A 225 -15.05 2.90 35.70
C ILE A 225 -14.35 3.41 36.96
N SER A 226 -14.16 4.73 37.04
CA SER A 226 -13.53 5.40 38.19
C SER A 226 -14.09 6.81 38.36
N ALA A 227 -14.26 7.28 39.60
CA ALA A 227 -14.87 8.57 39.89
C ALA A 227 -14.18 9.37 41.02
N LYS A 228 -12.93 9.02 41.39
CA LYS A 228 -12.25 9.62 42.56
C LYS A 228 -11.57 10.97 42.25
N ASP A 229 -12.01 12.02 42.94
CA ASP A 229 -11.46 13.39 42.92
C ASP A 229 -10.33 13.64 43.95
N THR A 230 -9.56 12.62 44.36
CA THR A 230 -8.59 12.76 45.47
C THR A 230 -7.32 13.54 45.13
N GLU A 231 -6.85 13.51 43.88
CA GLU A 231 -5.58 14.14 43.47
C GLU A 231 -5.75 15.26 42.44
N PHE A 232 -6.81 15.17 41.62
CA PHE A 232 -7.15 16.18 40.62
C PHE A 232 -8.58 16.65 40.91
N PRO A 233 -8.78 17.85 41.50
CA PRO A 233 -10.11 18.38 41.70
C PRO A 233 -10.79 18.59 40.34
N PHE A 234 -12.13 18.47 40.29
CA PHE A 234 -13.00 18.70 39.12
C PHE A 234 -13.17 17.55 38.11
N GLN A 235 -12.99 16.26 38.46
CA GLN A 235 -13.40 15.18 37.52
C GLN A 235 -14.91 15.05 37.45
N TYR A 236 -15.60 15.20 38.60
CA TYR A 236 -17.06 15.26 38.64
C TYR A 236 -17.57 16.59 39.24
N LYS A 237 -16.84 17.16 40.20
CA LYS A 237 -17.24 18.42 40.84
C LYS A 237 -17.34 19.56 39.83
N GLY A 238 -18.50 20.22 39.80
CA GLY A 238 -18.85 21.24 38.81
C GLY A 238 -19.81 20.75 37.72
N ARG A 239 -19.96 19.43 37.54
CA ARG A 239 -21.00 18.81 36.69
C ARG A 239 -21.97 17.96 37.49
N PHE A 240 -21.46 17.25 38.49
CA PHE A 240 -22.19 16.34 39.35
C PHE A 240 -21.98 16.71 40.82
N VAL A 241 -22.99 16.43 41.65
CA VAL A 241 -22.94 16.69 43.10
C VAL A 241 -22.04 15.65 43.78
N GLU A 242 -22.14 14.39 43.35
CA GLU A 242 -21.40 13.25 43.89
C GLU A 242 -20.71 12.48 42.77
N ASP A 243 -19.71 11.67 43.14
CA ASP A 243 -18.94 10.85 42.21
C ASP A 243 -19.80 9.82 41.45
N ARG A 244 -20.96 9.46 42.01
CA ARG A 244 -21.92 8.48 41.49
C ARG A 244 -23.15 9.08 40.81
N SER A 245 -23.28 10.41 40.74
CA SER A 245 -24.47 11.03 40.12
C SER A 245 -24.57 10.79 38.60
N ALA A 246 -23.44 10.46 37.94
CA ALA A 246 -23.40 10.27 36.48
C ALA A 246 -23.96 8.91 36.03
N ALA A 247 -23.61 7.83 36.74
CA ALA A 247 -24.04 6.48 36.42
C ALA A 247 -23.92 5.55 37.64
N LEU A 248 -24.93 4.72 37.85
CA LEU A 248 -24.93 3.66 38.86
C LEU A 248 -24.89 2.30 38.16
N VAL A 249 -23.97 1.42 38.60
CA VAL A 249 -23.83 0.07 38.06
C VAL A 249 -23.87 -0.93 39.21
N SER A 250 -24.70 -1.95 39.06
CA SER A 250 -24.81 -3.02 40.05
C SER A 250 -23.52 -3.84 40.14
N PHE A 251 -23.32 -4.46 41.30
CA PHE A 251 -22.26 -5.45 41.49
C PHE A 251 -22.24 -6.50 40.38
N ASP A 252 -23.39 -7.14 40.17
CA ASP A 252 -23.52 -8.23 39.22
C ASP A 252 -23.12 -7.81 37.79
N ALA A 253 -23.70 -6.70 37.30
CA ALA A 253 -23.41 -6.21 35.95
C ALA A 253 -21.95 -5.79 35.79
N SER A 254 -21.37 -5.14 36.81
CA SER A 254 -19.98 -4.71 36.73
C SER A 254 -19.02 -5.90 36.73
N VAL A 255 -19.22 -6.90 37.59
CA VAL A 255 -18.31 -8.06 37.68
C VAL A 255 -18.41 -8.90 36.41
N ARG A 256 -19.62 -9.19 35.93
CA ARG A 256 -19.81 -9.91 34.66
C ARG A 256 -19.10 -9.20 33.51
N ALA A 257 -19.29 -7.89 33.37
CA ALA A 257 -18.66 -7.13 32.31
C ALA A 257 -17.12 -7.09 32.39
N HIS A 258 -16.53 -6.92 33.59
CA HIS A 258 -15.07 -6.87 33.75
C HIS A 258 -14.43 -8.26 33.59
N ASN A 259 -15.09 -9.32 34.05
CA ASN A 259 -14.65 -10.70 33.85
C ASN A 259 -14.67 -11.06 32.36
N ALA A 260 -15.77 -10.75 31.66
CA ALA A 260 -15.85 -10.95 30.22
C ALA A 260 -14.79 -10.14 29.46
N LEU A 261 -14.57 -8.87 29.81
CA LEU A 261 -13.58 -8.06 29.10
C LEU A 261 -12.16 -8.58 29.32
N SER A 262 -11.78 -8.91 30.56
CA SER A 262 -10.46 -9.51 30.86
C SER A 262 -10.27 -10.82 30.11
N TRP A 263 -11.30 -11.67 30.11
CA TRP A 263 -11.30 -12.93 29.39
C TRP A 263 -11.17 -12.73 27.88
N LEU A 264 -11.93 -11.83 27.27
CA LEU A 264 -11.84 -11.52 25.84
C LEU A 264 -10.47 -10.96 25.45
N ILE A 265 -9.87 -10.10 26.28
CA ILE A 265 -8.52 -9.56 26.06
C ILE A 265 -7.47 -10.67 26.05
N GLU A 266 -7.53 -11.60 27.00
CA GLU A 266 -6.58 -12.73 27.07
C GLU A 266 -6.84 -13.79 25.99
N ARG A 267 -8.10 -14.03 25.64
CA ARG A 267 -8.53 -15.06 24.67
C ARG A 267 -8.25 -14.67 23.22
N GLN A 268 -8.57 -13.43 22.83
CA GLN A 268 -8.55 -12.99 21.43
C GLN A 268 -8.18 -11.50 21.25
N GLY A 269 -7.72 -10.83 22.30
CA GLY A 269 -7.30 -9.43 22.23
C GLY A 269 -5.94 -9.24 21.58
N MET A 270 -5.82 -8.22 20.73
CA MET A 270 -4.54 -7.70 20.25
C MET A 270 -4.02 -6.64 21.22
N GLN A 271 -2.78 -6.76 21.69
CA GLN A 271 -2.09 -5.72 22.45
C GLN A 271 -0.85 -5.24 21.70
N LYS A 272 -0.96 -4.10 21.00
CA LYS A 272 0.14 -3.51 20.20
C LYS A 272 0.16 -1.99 20.30
N TYR A 273 1.36 -1.42 20.28
CA TYR A 273 1.60 0.03 20.23
C TYR A 273 0.88 0.82 21.35
N GLY A 274 0.71 0.21 22.53
CA GLY A 274 0.03 0.80 23.69
C GLY A 274 -1.50 0.79 23.63
N MET A 275 -2.07 0.08 22.65
CA MET A 275 -3.50 -0.15 22.50
C MET A 275 -3.85 -1.60 22.80
N ILE A 276 -5.05 -1.79 23.36
CA ILE A 276 -5.71 -3.08 23.43
C ILE A 276 -6.91 -3.04 22.49
N TRP A 277 -6.93 -3.94 21.53
CA TRP A 277 -8.04 -4.10 20.58
C TRP A 277 -8.67 -5.46 20.81
N VAL A 278 -9.99 -5.49 20.94
CA VAL A 278 -10.73 -6.73 21.08
C VAL A 278 -12.01 -6.65 20.28
N ALA A 279 -12.33 -7.74 19.58
CA ALA A 279 -13.55 -7.89 18.80
C ALA A 279 -14.22 -9.17 19.24
N TRP A 280 -15.53 -9.18 19.50
CA TRP A 280 -16.27 -10.40 19.84
C TRP A 280 -17.67 -10.40 19.23
N ASN A 281 -18.26 -11.58 19.11
CA ASN A 281 -19.67 -11.71 18.83
C ASN A 281 -20.44 -11.98 20.13
N THR A 282 -21.60 -11.34 20.32
CA THR A 282 -22.44 -11.56 21.50
C THR A 282 -22.93 -13.01 21.65
N ASN A 283 -22.84 -13.84 20.61
CA ASN A 283 -23.15 -15.28 20.68
C ASN A 283 -21.99 -16.17 21.19
N GLY A 284 -20.83 -15.60 21.52
CA GLY A 284 -19.67 -16.33 22.03
C GLY A 284 -18.68 -16.82 20.96
N ALA A 285 -18.97 -16.60 19.67
CA ALA A 285 -18.07 -16.94 18.57
C ALA A 285 -16.74 -16.18 18.70
N MET A 286 -15.64 -16.90 18.44
CA MET A 286 -14.31 -16.31 18.42
C MET A 286 -14.18 -15.39 17.21
N MET A 287 -13.61 -14.21 17.42
CA MET A 287 -13.47 -13.17 16.41
C MET A 287 -12.16 -12.44 16.67
N LYS A 288 -11.37 -12.18 15.63
CA LYS A 288 -10.19 -11.31 15.72
C LYS A 288 -10.52 -9.93 15.16
N VAL A 289 -9.75 -8.94 15.59
CA VAL A 289 -9.84 -7.58 15.05
C VAL A 289 -9.27 -7.55 13.62
N PRO A 290 -9.87 -6.82 12.67
CA PRO A 290 -9.41 -6.79 11.27
C PRO A 290 -7.98 -6.27 11.09
N ILE A 291 -7.46 -5.54 12.07
CA ILE A 291 -6.11 -4.98 12.06
C ILE A 291 -5.04 -5.95 12.58
N ASP A 292 -5.41 -7.21 12.88
CA ASP A 292 -4.47 -8.20 13.38
C ASP A 292 -3.52 -8.76 12.33
N GLU A 293 -2.22 -8.57 12.56
CA GLU A 293 -1.13 -9.00 11.68
C GLU A 293 -0.74 -10.48 11.90
N GLY A 294 -1.01 -11.03 13.09
CA GLY A 294 -0.62 -12.40 13.47
C GLY A 294 -1.68 -13.46 13.15
N GLY A 295 -2.83 -13.03 12.66
CA GLY A 295 -3.88 -13.88 12.13
C GLY A 295 -4.12 -13.51 10.68
N GLY A 296 -3.22 -13.94 9.78
CA GLY A 296 -3.60 -14.00 8.38
C GLY A 296 -4.80 -14.93 8.26
N PHE A 297 -6.00 -14.39 8.02
CA PHE A 297 -7.20 -15.17 7.67
C PHE A 297 -7.09 -15.74 6.25
N GLY A 298 -5.94 -16.32 5.95
CA GLY A 298 -5.56 -16.94 4.69
C GLY A 298 -4.35 -17.86 4.84
N GLU A 299 -3.95 -18.24 6.07
CA GLU A 299 -2.80 -19.11 6.32
C GLU A 299 -3.16 -20.50 6.90
N GLU A 300 -4.41 -20.76 7.28
CA GLU A 300 -4.83 -22.11 7.71
C GLU A 300 -5.71 -22.78 6.63
N GLU A 301 -5.07 -23.70 5.89
CA GLU A 301 -5.61 -24.85 5.13
C GLU A 301 -6.89 -24.62 4.29
N GLU A 302 -6.73 -24.07 3.08
CA GLU A 302 -7.63 -24.44 1.97
C GLU A 302 -7.23 -25.83 1.48
N SER A 303 -8.08 -26.83 1.78
CA SER A 303 -8.02 -28.17 1.20
C SER A 303 -7.94 -28.09 -0.32
N GLU A 304 -6.94 -28.74 -0.90
CA GLU A 304 -6.82 -28.94 -2.35
C GLU A 304 -8.06 -29.63 -2.90
N GLU A 305 -8.80 -28.94 -3.77
CA GLU A 305 -9.66 -29.42 -4.87
C GLU A 305 -10.93 -28.56 -5.01
N SER A 306 -10.89 -27.56 -5.89
CA SER A 306 -12.03 -27.19 -6.75
C SER A 306 -11.56 -26.25 -7.86
N ASP A 307 -11.57 -26.75 -9.10
CA ASP A 307 -11.58 -25.94 -10.31
C ASP A 307 -12.88 -25.11 -10.34
N SER A 308 -12.82 -23.89 -9.81
CA SER A 308 -13.80 -22.85 -10.11
C SER A 308 -13.18 -21.46 -9.98
N LYS A 309 -13.60 -20.59 -10.92
CA LYS A 309 -13.33 -19.14 -11.13
C LYS A 309 -12.57 -18.39 -10.02
N PRO A 310 -11.73 -17.39 -10.38
CA PRO A 310 -10.83 -16.70 -9.45
C PRO A 310 -11.56 -16.34 -8.16
N ILE A 311 -11.18 -17.03 -7.08
CA ILE A 311 -11.69 -16.81 -5.74
C ILE A 311 -11.23 -15.41 -5.35
N ILE A 312 -12.16 -14.48 -5.47
CA ILE A 312 -12.13 -13.16 -4.87
C ILE A 312 -12.01 -13.42 -3.37
N ASP A 313 -10.89 -13.06 -2.74
CA ASP A 313 -10.70 -13.17 -1.30
C ASP A 313 -11.66 -12.20 -0.59
N THR A 314 -12.89 -12.66 -0.44
CA THR A 314 -14.08 -11.90 -0.05
C THR A 314 -14.20 -11.76 1.46
N PHE A 315 -13.10 -11.88 2.21
CA PHE A 315 -13.18 -12.27 3.62
C PHE A 315 -14.02 -13.55 3.81
N ALA A 316 -14.14 -14.39 2.78
CA ALA A 316 -15.02 -15.56 2.79
C ALA A 316 -14.58 -16.56 3.86
N GLY A 317 -13.27 -16.74 4.06
CA GLY A 317 -12.72 -17.54 5.16
C GLY A 317 -13.17 -17.03 6.52
N TYR A 318 -13.01 -15.72 6.79
CA TYR A 318 -13.49 -15.07 8.01
C TYR A 318 -15.02 -15.16 8.16
N ALA A 319 -15.78 -14.87 7.11
CA ALA A 319 -17.23 -14.94 7.14
C ALA A 319 -17.72 -16.39 7.30
N LYS A 320 -16.96 -17.38 6.83
CA LYS A 320 -17.21 -18.82 6.99
C LYS A 320 -16.82 -19.29 8.40
N GLU A 321 -15.72 -18.81 8.97
CA GLU A 321 -15.33 -19.06 10.36
C GLU A 321 -16.32 -18.42 11.34
N VAL A 322 -16.68 -17.15 11.14
CA VAL A 322 -17.70 -16.46 11.94
C VAL A 322 -19.07 -17.12 11.74
N ARG A 323 -19.45 -17.53 10.51
CA ARG A 323 -20.69 -18.27 10.28
C ARG A 323 -20.65 -19.68 10.89
N SER A 324 -19.54 -20.39 10.81
CA SER A 324 -19.35 -21.74 11.38
C SER A 324 -19.39 -21.68 12.90
N ALA A 325 -18.64 -20.73 13.49
CA ALA A 325 -18.68 -20.42 14.92
C ALA A 325 -20.01 -19.81 15.37
N ALA A 326 -20.81 -19.21 14.50
CA ALA A 326 -22.18 -18.82 14.84
C ALA A 326 -23.17 -20.00 14.73
N SER A 327 -22.94 -20.93 13.80
CA SER A 327 -23.83 -22.06 13.50
C SER A 327 -23.67 -23.24 14.45
N GLY A 328 -22.45 -23.52 14.94
CA GLY A 328 -22.19 -24.58 15.92
C GLY A 328 -22.82 -24.35 17.30
N TYR A 329 -23.23 -23.11 17.61
CA TYR A 329 -23.73 -22.69 18.92
C TYR A 329 -25.26 -22.46 18.96
N GLY A 330 -25.94 -22.51 17.80
CA GLY A 330 -27.36 -22.15 17.63
C GLY A 330 -28.38 -23.09 18.30
N GLY A 331 -27.94 -24.21 18.87
CA GLY A 331 -28.81 -25.15 19.58
C GLY A 331 -29.11 -24.79 21.05
N ARG A 332 -28.14 -24.22 21.79
CA ARG A 332 -28.23 -24.04 23.25
C ARG A 332 -28.61 -22.63 23.71
N LEU A 333 -28.53 -21.64 22.82
CA LEU A 333 -28.90 -20.24 23.10
C LEU A 333 -30.40 -19.95 22.83
N ARG A 334 -31.21 -21.00 22.59
CA ARG A 334 -32.62 -20.89 22.14
C ARG A 334 -33.54 -20.15 23.13
N GLU A 335 -33.16 -20.05 24.40
CA GLU A 335 -33.92 -19.36 25.45
C GLU A 335 -33.59 -17.86 25.60
N TYR A 336 -32.56 -17.36 24.90
CA TYR A 336 -32.14 -15.95 24.92
C TYR A 336 -32.83 -15.13 23.82
N ASP A 337 -33.32 -13.92 24.09
CA ASP A 337 -34.08 -13.07 23.15
C ASP A 337 -33.51 -13.07 21.71
N ASN A 338 -34.32 -13.50 20.74
CA ASN A 338 -33.95 -13.63 19.32
C ASN A 338 -33.42 -12.31 18.71
N LYS A 339 -33.80 -11.14 19.25
CA LYS A 339 -33.31 -9.83 18.78
C LYS A 339 -31.88 -9.51 19.23
N ARG A 340 -31.34 -10.22 20.23
CA ARG A 340 -30.00 -9.99 20.82
C ARG A 340 -28.94 -10.95 20.31
N ARG A 341 -29.31 -11.88 19.44
CA ARG A 341 -28.40 -12.85 18.84
C ARG A 341 -27.65 -12.21 17.68
N ASN A 342 -26.34 -12.37 17.68
CA ASN A 342 -25.45 -12.03 16.57
C ASN A 342 -25.19 -10.52 16.37
N CYS A 343 -24.44 -9.92 17.30
CA CYS A 343 -23.85 -8.60 17.13
C CYS A 343 -22.34 -8.71 17.23
N ALA A 344 -21.63 -8.28 16.20
CA ALA A 344 -20.18 -8.11 16.26
C ALA A 344 -19.89 -6.78 16.99
N VAL A 345 -19.01 -6.82 17.99
CA VAL A 345 -18.61 -5.66 18.77
C VAL A 345 -17.10 -5.52 18.67
N ILE A 346 -16.62 -4.30 18.44
CA ILE A 346 -15.20 -3.97 18.44
C ILE A 346 -14.94 -2.88 19.47
N LEU A 347 -13.89 -3.07 20.26
CA LEU A 347 -13.49 -2.19 21.35
C LEU A 347 -11.98 -1.90 21.26
N GLY A 348 -11.64 -0.61 21.31
CA GLY A 348 -10.28 -0.11 21.46
C GLY A 348 -10.10 0.54 22.82
N LEU A 349 -9.04 0.14 23.53
CA LEU A 349 -8.69 0.66 24.85
C LEU A 349 -7.26 1.20 24.86
N GLU A 350 -7.06 2.27 25.62
CA GLU A 350 -5.76 2.88 25.86
C GLU A 350 -5.60 3.20 27.35
N ALA A 351 -4.52 2.72 27.96
CA ALA A 351 -4.16 3.10 29.33
C ALA A 351 -3.55 4.51 29.31
N ALA A 352 -4.41 5.53 29.33
CA ALA A 352 -4.00 6.93 29.26
C ALA A 352 -3.20 7.39 30.49
N THR A 353 -3.38 6.71 31.64
CA THR A 353 -2.64 6.90 32.89
C THR A 353 -2.52 5.56 33.63
N ASP A 354 -1.63 5.46 34.61
CA ASP A 354 -1.46 4.24 35.44
C ASP A 354 -2.76 3.77 36.14
N GLY A 355 -3.74 4.66 36.30
CA GLY A 355 -5.00 4.40 37.02
C GLY A 355 -6.27 4.34 36.16
N ARG A 356 -6.24 4.73 34.88
CA ARG A 356 -7.44 4.82 34.02
C ARG A 356 -7.27 4.15 32.67
N MET A 357 -8.23 3.32 32.32
CA MET A 357 -8.37 2.74 31.00
C MET A 357 -9.41 3.56 30.20
N SER A 358 -8.98 4.17 29.10
CA SER A 358 -9.87 4.94 28.22
C SER A 358 -10.41 4.06 27.12
N VAL A 359 -11.71 4.17 26.84
CA VAL A 359 -12.31 3.61 25.63
C VAL A 359 -12.08 4.60 24.49
N THR A 360 -11.20 4.26 23.55
CA THR A 360 -10.84 5.13 22.42
C THR A 360 -11.66 4.83 21.17
N TYR A 361 -12.22 3.62 21.08
CA TYR A 361 -13.06 3.18 19.99
C TYR A 361 -14.09 2.17 20.49
N TYR A 362 -15.33 2.31 20.04
CA TYR A 362 -16.40 1.36 20.34
C TYR A 362 -17.37 1.33 19.17
N GLN A 363 -17.60 0.15 18.61
CA GLN A 363 -18.54 -0.04 17.52
C GLN A 363 -19.32 -1.33 17.68
N GLU A 364 -20.63 -1.24 17.46
CA GLU A 364 -21.56 -2.36 17.39
C GLU A 364 -22.00 -2.55 15.94
N CYS A 365 -22.02 -3.79 15.47
CA CYS A 365 -22.41 -4.18 14.12
C CYS A 365 -23.44 -5.33 14.23
N PRO A 366 -24.74 -5.04 14.23
CA PRO A 366 -25.77 -6.06 14.34
C PRO A 366 -25.86 -6.91 13.07
N GLY A 367 -26.22 -8.19 13.24
CA GLY A 367 -26.44 -9.13 12.14
C GLY A 367 -25.21 -9.31 11.26
N ASN A 368 -25.40 -9.15 9.95
CA ASN A 368 -24.32 -9.29 8.95
C ASN A 368 -23.65 -7.96 8.59
N GLU A 369 -23.96 -6.84 9.26
CA GLU A 369 -23.38 -5.53 8.94
C GLU A 369 -21.85 -5.55 8.96
N TYR A 370 -21.27 -6.25 9.94
CA TYR A 370 -19.81 -6.35 10.05
C TYR A 370 -19.18 -7.00 8.82
N ILE A 371 -19.75 -8.11 8.34
CA ILE A 371 -19.28 -8.82 7.15
C ILE A 371 -19.49 -7.93 5.92
N GLN A 372 -20.65 -7.26 5.81
CA GLN A 372 -20.94 -6.37 4.69
C GLN A 372 -19.95 -5.19 4.61
N ARG A 373 -19.58 -4.60 5.74
CA ARG A 373 -18.61 -3.50 5.82
C ARG A 373 -17.20 -3.96 5.39
N LEU A 374 -16.81 -5.19 5.75
CA LEU A 374 -15.55 -5.79 5.27
C LEU A 374 -15.59 -6.09 3.76
N GLU A 375 -16.70 -6.62 3.25
CA GLU A 375 -16.89 -6.81 1.81
C GLU A 375 -16.84 -5.48 1.04
N ASN A 376 -17.42 -4.42 1.61
CA ASN A 376 -17.37 -3.07 1.04
C ASN A 376 -15.94 -2.53 1.06
N TRP A 377 -15.20 -2.71 2.16
CA TRP A 377 -13.77 -2.40 2.21
C TRP A 377 -12.98 -3.13 1.14
N TYR A 378 -13.21 -4.43 0.95
CA TYR A 378 -12.58 -5.19 -0.12
C TYR A 378 -12.89 -4.57 -1.49
N LYS A 379 -14.17 -4.35 -1.81
CA LYS A 379 -14.59 -3.79 -3.10
C LYS A 379 -14.00 -2.39 -3.32
N ASP A 380 -13.96 -1.57 -2.28
CA ASP A 380 -13.50 -0.19 -2.38
C ASP A 380 -11.98 -0.07 -2.43
N CYS A 381 -11.26 -0.94 -1.73
CA CYS A 381 -9.81 -0.89 -1.56
C CYS A 381 -9.10 -2.06 -2.25
N CYS A 382 -9.62 -2.53 -3.38
CA CYS A 382 -9.00 -3.60 -4.17
C CYS A 382 -8.08 -3.03 -5.25
N TRP A 383 -6.89 -3.62 -5.39
CA TRP A 383 -5.99 -3.38 -6.52
C TRP A 383 -5.17 -4.64 -6.82
N TRP A 384 -4.29 -4.56 -7.82
CA TRP A 384 -3.28 -5.60 -8.04
C TRP A 384 -2.39 -5.77 -6.82
N HIS A 385 -2.17 -7.01 -6.43
CA HIS A 385 -1.34 -7.42 -5.30
C HIS A 385 -0.57 -8.70 -5.65
N TYR A 386 0.71 -8.79 -5.29
CA TYR A 386 1.52 -9.98 -5.56
C TYR A 386 1.26 -11.08 -4.53
N SER A 387 0.74 -12.22 -5.00
CA SER A 387 0.53 -13.42 -4.19
C SER A 387 1.75 -14.32 -4.24
N GLU A 388 2.49 -14.43 -3.14
CA GLU A 388 3.65 -15.34 -3.05
C GLU A 388 3.24 -16.80 -3.27
N LYS A 389 2.09 -17.21 -2.72
CA LYS A 389 1.55 -18.57 -2.86
C LYS A 389 1.31 -18.97 -4.31
N LYS A 390 0.70 -18.08 -5.09
CA LYS A 390 0.36 -18.32 -6.50
C LYS A 390 1.44 -17.85 -7.47
N ASN A 391 2.51 -17.24 -6.95
CA ASN A 391 3.60 -16.65 -7.71
C ASN A 391 3.13 -15.72 -8.85
N ARG A 392 2.06 -14.95 -8.61
CA ARG A 392 1.44 -14.05 -9.59
C ARG A 392 0.69 -12.89 -8.91
N LYS A 393 0.43 -11.82 -9.65
CA LYS A 393 -0.46 -10.76 -9.17
C LYS A 393 -1.93 -11.19 -9.28
N GLU A 394 -2.71 -10.88 -8.25
CA GLU A 394 -4.15 -11.04 -8.18
C GLU A 394 -4.81 -9.78 -7.59
N LEU A 395 -6.14 -9.70 -7.67
CA LEU A 395 -6.90 -8.59 -7.11
C LEU A 395 -7.15 -8.84 -5.61
N SER A 396 -6.64 -7.95 -4.76
CA SER A 396 -6.82 -8.04 -3.31
C SER A 396 -6.79 -6.67 -2.65
N SER A 397 -7.35 -6.58 -1.43
CA SER A 397 -7.21 -5.42 -0.57
C SER A 397 -5.94 -5.51 0.28
N PRO A 398 -5.17 -4.43 0.42
CA PRO A 398 -3.91 -4.47 1.17
C PRO A 398 -4.15 -4.73 2.65
N ARG A 399 -3.26 -5.52 3.24
CA ARG A 399 -3.25 -5.80 4.69
C ARG A 399 -2.90 -4.52 5.46
N PRO A 400 -3.38 -4.36 6.71
CA PRO A 400 -3.06 -3.20 7.55
C PRO A 400 -1.55 -2.88 7.66
N ASN A 401 -0.70 -3.91 7.74
CA ASN A 401 0.76 -3.72 7.78
C ASN A 401 1.36 -3.28 6.43
N GLU A 402 0.75 -3.67 5.31
CA GLU A 402 1.15 -3.21 3.97
C GLU A 402 0.80 -1.73 3.82
N ILE A 403 -0.40 -1.32 4.26
CA ILE A 403 -0.79 0.10 4.34
C ILE A 403 0.19 0.87 5.21
N ALA A 404 0.50 0.38 6.41
CA ALA A 404 1.50 1.00 7.28
C ALA A 404 2.86 1.11 6.58
N THR A 405 3.28 0.07 5.85
CA THR A 405 4.57 0.05 5.14
C THR A 405 4.57 1.09 4.04
N ALA A 406 3.51 1.16 3.22
CA ALA A 406 3.33 2.13 2.14
C ALA A 406 3.37 3.57 2.65
N VAL A 407 2.74 3.85 3.80
CA VAL A 407 2.57 5.19 4.38
C VAL A 407 3.79 5.65 5.18
N MET A 408 4.31 4.81 6.08
CA MET A 408 5.34 5.20 7.06
C MET A 408 6.74 4.72 6.69
N GLY A 409 6.85 3.64 5.92
CA GLY A 409 8.10 2.97 5.62
C GLY A 409 8.54 1.92 6.65
N ILE A 410 9.35 0.98 6.17
CA ILE A 410 9.72 -0.22 6.94
C ILE A 410 10.54 0.11 8.19
N ASP A 411 11.39 1.14 8.12
CA ASP A 411 12.25 1.54 9.25
C ASP A 411 11.44 2.20 10.37
N ALA A 412 10.43 3.00 10.02
CA ALA A 412 9.48 3.56 10.97
C ALA A 412 8.70 2.45 11.70
N ILE A 413 8.24 1.44 10.95
CA ILE A 413 7.55 0.27 11.53
C ILE A 413 8.47 -0.53 12.44
N LYS A 414 9.70 -0.83 12.00
CA LYS A 414 10.69 -1.53 12.84
C LYS A 414 10.95 -0.77 14.13
N THR A 415 11.08 0.55 14.05
CA THR A 415 11.27 1.42 15.23
C THR A 415 10.07 1.36 16.17
N ALA A 416 8.84 1.38 15.64
CA ALA A 416 7.61 1.24 16.42
C ALA A 416 7.49 -0.14 17.08
N ARG A 417 7.85 -1.22 16.37
CA ARG A 417 7.82 -2.61 16.90
C ARG A 417 8.82 -2.84 18.02
N GLN A 418 9.97 -2.19 17.97
CA GLN A 418 11.00 -2.29 19.01
C GLN A 418 10.71 -1.44 20.24
N ASP A 419 9.73 -0.53 20.17
CA ASP A 419 9.37 0.38 21.25
C ASP A 419 8.44 -0.26 22.29
N LYS A 420 9.01 -1.04 23.20
CA LYS A 420 8.26 -1.73 24.26
C LYS A 420 7.48 -0.77 25.17
N LYS A 421 7.94 0.48 25.35
CA LYS A 421 7.27 1.49 26.18
C LYS A 421 6.13 2.21 25.44
N CYS A 422 6.09 2.13 24.12
CA CYS A 422 5.09 2.78 23.27
C CYS A 422 5.04 4.32 23.39
N GLU A 423 6.21 4.94 23.60
CA GLU A 423 6.36 6.39 23.83
C GLU A 423 6.90 7.16 22.61
N LYS A 424 7.57 6.46 21.68
CA LYS A 424 8.23 7.08 20.51
C LYS A 424 7.21 7.64 19.51
N SER A 425 7.63 8.64 18.75
CA SER A 425 6.82 9.30 17.72
C SER A 425 6.29 8.32 16.66
N TYR A 426 7.13 7.42 16.15
CA TYR A 426 6.70 6.39 15.20
C TYR A 426 5.67 5.42 15.79
N THR A 427 5.76 5.09 17.08
CA THR A 427 4.77 4.25 17.75
C THR A 427 3.42 4.95 17.87
N LYS A 428 3.43 6.25 18.21
CA LYS A 428 2.21 7.08 18.24
C LYS A 428 1.59 7.23 16.85
N LEU A 429 2.41 7.41 15.81
CA LEU A 429 1.95 7.47 14.42
C LEU A 429 1.33 6.13 13.98
N MET A 430 1.96 5.00 14.33
CA MET A 430 1.44 3.67 14.04
C MET A 430 0.09 3.41 14.74
N ARG A 431 -0.02 3.77 16.02
CA ARG A 431 -1.27 3.72 16.80
C ARG A 431 -2.39 4.49 16.10
N ARG A 432 -2.10 5.72 15.69
CA ARG A 432 -3.05 6.58 14.96
C ARG A 432 -3.45 5.97 13.63
N LEU A 433 -2.48 5.51 12.83
CA LEU A 433 -2.74 4.92 11.51
C LEU A 433 -3.59 3.64 11.61
N GLN A 434 -3.31 2.75 12.56
CA GLN A 434 -4.13 1.54 12.78
C GLN A 434 -5.57 1.89 13.17
N SER A 435 -5.75 2.91 14.01
CA SER A 435 -7.08 3.38 14.39
C SER A 435 -7.82 3.97 13.18
N GLU A 436 -7.14 4.77 12.35
CA GLU A 436 -7.69 5.33 11.12
C GLU A 436 -8.09 4.22 10.12
N ILE A 437 -7.21 3.23 9.89
CA ILE A 437 -7.51 2.05 9.04
C ILE A 437 -8.75 1.32 9.56
N LEU A 438 -8.81 1.02 10.86
CA LEU A 438 -9.94 0.32 11.46
C LEU A 438 -11.25 1.10 11.26
N THR A 439 -11.24 2.41 11.50
CA THR A 439 -12.43 3.25 11.29
C THR A 439 -12.83 3.32 9.81
N CYS A 440 -11.88 3.28 8.87
CA CYS A 440 -12.21 3.20 7.45
C CYS A 440 -12.85 1.84 7.10
N MET A 441 -12.32 0.75 7.65
CA MET A 441 -12.84 -0.60 7.38
C MET A 441 -14.24 -0.81 8.00
N ILE A 442 -14.43 -0.41 9.25
CA ILE A 442 -15.63 -0.73 10.02
C ILE A 442 -16.66 0.40 9.99
N ASP A 443 -16.28 1.67 10.11
CA ASP A 443 -17.24 2.78 10.08
C ASP A 443 -17.53 3.27 8.65
N GLU A 444 -16.98 2.61 7.64
CA GLU A 444 -17.05 2.99 6.22
C GLU A 444 -16.60 4.43 5.96
N ARG A 445 -15.73 4.96 6.84
CA ARG A 445 -15.19 6.31 6.69
C ARG A 445 -14.30 6.42 5.46
N ARG A 446 -14.19 7.66 4.98
CA ARG A 446 -13.24 8.03 3.92
C ARG A 446 -11.82 7.89 4.44
N ILE A 447 -10.93 7.38 3.59
CA ILE A 447 -9.50 7.36 3.91
C ILE A 447 -9.00 8.81 4.02
N PRO A 448 -8.30 9.19 5.10
CA PRO A 448 -7.75 10.53 5.22
C PRO A 448 -6.77 10.86 4.08
N LEU A 449 -6.92 12.02 3.44
CA LEU A 449 -6.08 12.43 2.30
C LEU A 449 -4.58 12.45 2.63
N ASN A 450 -4.20 12.75 3.88
CA ASN A 450 -2.82 12.70 4.32
C ASN A 450 -2.24 11.28 4.27
N VAL A 451 -3.04 10.23 4.54
CA VAL A 451 -2.61 8.83 4.44
C VAL A 451 -2.36 8.47 2.98
N VAL A 452 -3.29 8.83 2.09
CA VAL A 452 -3.18 8.60 0.64
C VAL A 452 -1.95 9.31 0.06
N ARG A 453 -1.79 10.61 0.35
CA ARG A 453 -0.65 11.41 -0.11
C ARG A 453 0.67 10.90 0.42
N SER A 454 0.73 10.48 1.69
CA SER A 454 1.97 9.92 2.27
C SER A 454 2.39 8.65 1.53
N ALA A 455 1.44 7.76 1.22
CA ALA A 455 1.73 6.57 0.41
C ALA A 455 2.20 6.94 -1.00
N PHE A 456 1.48 7.84 -1.69
CA PHE A 456 1.82 8.30 -3.04
C PHE A 456 3.22 8.92 -3.14
N TYR A 457 3.53 9.91 -2.29
CA TYR A 457 4.82 10.61 -2.35
C TYR A 457 5.98 9.69 -1.99
N ARG A 458 5.76 8.75 -1.07
CA ARG A 458 6.79 7.78 -0.72
C ARG A 458 7.10 6.85 -1.89
N VAL A 459 6.10 6.29 -2.59
CA VAL A 459 6.35 5.42 -3.75
C VAL A 459 6.93 6.18 -4.95
N CYS A 460 6.64 7.48 -5.08
CA CYS A 460 7.26 8.36 -6.07
C CYS A 460 8.72 8.72 -5.72
N ALA A 461 9.21 8.33 -4.54
CA ALA A 461 10.62 8.36 -4.14
C ALA A 461 11.17 6.92 -4.01
N PRO A 462 11.25 6.15 -5.13
CA PRO A 462 11.51 4.71 -5.11
C PRO A 462 12.85 4.33 -4.47
N LEU A 463 13.85 5.21 -4.49
CA LEU A 463 15.17 4.91 -3.94
C LEU A 463 15.18 4.78 -2.40
N ALA A 464 14.10 5.18 -1.73
CA ALA A 464 13.94 5.00 -0.28
C ALA A 464 13.62 3.54 0.12
N PHE A 465 13.28 2.66 -0.84
CA PHE A 465 12.89 1.28 -0.58
C PHE A 465 14.10 0.36 -0.50
N VAL A 466 14.80 0.43 0.64
CA VAL A 466 15.99 -0.38 0.90
C VAL A 466 15.73 -1.49 1.91
N SER A 467 16.36 -2.64 1.71
CA SER A 467 16.26 -3.82 2.56
C SER A 467 17.64 -4.41 2.90
N GLY A 468 17.66 -5.35 3.86
CA GLY A 468 18.88 -6.01 4.32
C GLY A 468 19.82 -5.12 5.16
N ARG A 469 20.95 -5.69 5.60
CA ARG A 469 21.99 -4.95 6.35
C ARG A 469 22.73 -3.95 5.46
N ASP A 470 22.91 -4.29 4.19
CA ASP A 470 23.66 -3.50 3.21
C ASP A 470 22.83 -2.36 2.60
N ARG A 471 21.56 -2.20 3.01
CA ARG A 471 20.63 -1.19 2.49
C ARG A 471 20.51 -1.18 0.96
N LYS A 472 20.48 -2.36 0.34
CA LYS A 472 20.26 -2.49 -1.10
C LYS A 472 18.80 -2.16 -1.44
N TRP A 473 18.59 -1.56 -2.61
CA TRP A 473 17.23 -1.30 -3.10
C TRP A 473 16.49 -2.63 -3.30
N SER A 474 15.19 -2.65 -3.02
CA SER A 474 14.35 -3.83 -3.20
C SER A 474 13.19 -3.51 -4.14
N ARG A 475 13.19 -4.14 -5.31
CA ARG A 475 12.12 -4.00 -6.31
C ARG A 475 10.79 -4.46 -5.74
N PHE A 476 10.80 -5.62 -5.09
CA PHE A 476 9.60 -6.20 -4.47
C PHE A 476 8.98 -5.24 -3.45
N ALA A 477 9.77 -4.72 -2.49
CA ALA A 477 9.24 -3.83 -1.46
C ALA A 477 8.64 -2.54 -2.02
N TRP A 478 9.25 -2.01 -3.09
CA TRP A 478 8.73 -0.84 -3.80
C TRP A 478 7.44 -1.16 -4.55
N GLU A 479 7.42 -2.24 -5.35
CA GLU A 479 6.24 -2.66 -6.13
C GLU A 479 5.04 -2.99 -5.23
N SER A 480 5.24 -3.73 -4.13
CA SER A 480 4.17 -4.00 -3.16
C SER A 480 3.59 -2.72 -2.54
N SER A 481 4.43 -1.70 -2.37
CA SER A 481 3.97 -0.40 -1.86
C SER A 481 3.28 0.44 -2.95
N VAL A 482 3.71 0.35 -4.22
CA VAL A 482 2.99 0.94 -5.36
C VAL A 482 1.59 0.37 -5.46
N ASP A 483 1.47 -0.96 -5.38
CA ASP A 483 0.20 -1.70 -5.37
C ASP A 483 -0.71 -1.22 -4.23
N THR A 484 -0.17 -1.15 -3.01
CA THR A 484 -0.88 -0.64 -1.83
C THR A 484 -1.31 0.82 -1.99
N ALA A 485 -0.44 1.68 -2.50
CA ALA A 485 -0.76 3.09 -2.72
C ALA A 485 -1.88 3.26 -3.76
N CYS A 486 -1.89 2.45 -4.84
CA CYS A 486 -2.98 2.44 -5.81
C CYS A 486 -4.32 2.00 -5.19
N ALA A 487 -4.32 0.97 -4.33
CA ALA A 487 -5.51 0.54 -3.60
C ALA A 487 -6.07 1.66 -2.70
N LEU A 488 -5.20 2.39 -1.99
CA LEU A 488 -5.59 3.53 -1.16
C LEU A 488 -6.15 4.70 -1.98
N ILE A 489 -5.54 5.01 -3.14
CA ILE A 489 -6.02 6.04 -4.07
C ILE A 489 -7.40 5.67 -4.61
N HIS A 490 -7.57 4.43 -5.07
CA HIS A 490 -8.84 3.91 -5.57
C HIS A 490 -9.94 3.97 -4.50
N CYS A 491 -9.65 3.52 -3.28
CA CYS A 491 -10.59 3.59 -2.16
C CYS A 491 -10.96 5.03 -1.80
N PHE A 492 -9.97 5.93 -1.79
CA PHE A 492 -10.19 7.35 -1.58
C PHE A 492 -11.15 7.93 -2.63
N GLN A 493 -10.84 7.79 -3.92
CA GLN A 493 -11.69 8.28 -5.03
C GLN A 493 -13.11 7.72 -4.95
N ARG A 494 -13.25 6.40 -4.73
CA ARG A 494 -14.56 5.74 -4.68
C ARG A 494 -15.43 6.21 -3.52
N ARG A 495 -14.83 6.49 -2.34
CA ARG A 495 -15.55 6.92 -1.14
C ARG A 495 -15.74 8.43 -1.01
N ASN A 496 -15.00 9.24 -1.79
CA ASN A 496 -15.08 10.70 -1.71
C ASN A 496 -16.31 11.28 -2.45
N GLY A 497 -16.91 10.52 -3.37
CA GLY A 497 -18.31 10.68 -3.81
C GLY A 497 -18.63 11.99 -4.52
N GLY A 498 -17.66 12.62 -5.20
CA GLY A 498 -17.95 13.72 -6.13
C GLY A 498 -18.52 13.17 -7.43
N LYS A 499 -19.64 13.72 -7.93
CA LYS A 499 -20.29 13.32 -9.21
C LYS A 499 -19.38 13.43 -10.46
N ASN A 500 -18.16 13.97 -10.33
CA ASN A 500 -17.21 14.21 -11.41
C ASN A 500 -15.79 13.63 -11.15
N GLU A 501 -15.56 12.84 -10.08
CA GLU A 501 -14.23 12.25 -9.86
C GLU A 501 -14.01 11.03 -10.78
N LEU A 502 -12.89 11.06 -11.50
CA LEU A 502 -12.50 9.99 -12.43
C LEU A 502 -11.98 8.79 -11.62
N ILE A 503 -12.71 7.68 -11.65
CA ILE A 503 -12.32 6.44 -10.95
C ILE A 503 -11.71 5.48 -11.97
N PHE A 504 -10.47 5.07 -11.75
CA PHE A 504 -9.80 4.05 -12.55
C PHE A 504 -9.95 2.67 -11.91
N SER A 505 -10.33 1.66 -12.70
CA SER A 505 -10.25 0.27 -12.27
C SER A 505 -8.79 -0.24 -12.32
N PRO A 506 -8.47 -1.37 -11.66
CA PRO A 506 -7.14 -1.96 -11.70
C PRO A 506 -6.68 -2.31 -13.13
N GLU A 507 -7.60 -2.73 -14.00
CA GLU A 507 -7.32 -3.04 -15.39
C GLU A 507 -6.88 -1.80 -16.17
N LEU A 508 -6.05 -2.01 -17.19
CA LEU A 508 -5.57 -0.93 -18.04
C LEU A 508 -6.74 -0.31 -18.83
N ASN A 509 -7.09 0.93 -18.50
CA ASN A 509 -7.91 1.75 -19.38
C ASN A 509 -7.06 2.28 -20.55
N GLU A 510 -7.03 1.53 -21.64
CA GLU A 510 -6.22 1.86 -22.82
C GLU A 510 -6.67 3.14 -23.52
N ASP A 511 -7.94 3.55 -23.41
CA ASP A 511 -8.52 4.68 -24.14
C ASP A 511 -8.63 5.96 -23.30
N SER A 512 -8.07 5.93 -22.08
CA SER A 512 -7.99 7.09 -21.20
C SER A 512 -7.23 8.23 -21.88
N LYS A 513 -7.85 9.43 -21.88
CA LYS A 513 -7.22 10.68 -22.29
C LYS A 513 -6.72 11.50 -21.09
N ASN A 514 -6.76 10.92 -19.88
CA ASN A 514 -6.27 11.62 -18.69
C ASN A 514 -4.74 11.75 -18.79
N PRO A 515 -4.18 12.97 -18.83
CA PRO A 515 -2.76 13.19 -19.02
C PRO A 515 -1.87 12.58 -17.91
N ASP A 516 -2.28 12.65 -16.65
CA ASP A 516 -1.47 12.08 -15.55
C ASP A 516 -1.39 10.57 -15.66
N TYR A 517 -2.53 9.94 -15.95
CA TYR A 517 -2.61 8.51 -16.24
C TYR A 517 -1.73 8.13 -17.44
N LEU A 518 -1.79 8.89 -18.54
CA LEU A 518 -0.96 8.67 -19.74
C LEU A 518 0.54 8.79 -19.45
N TYR A 519 0.97 9.78 -18.65
CA TYR A 519 2.35 9.87 -18.19
C TYR A 519 2.76 8.67 -17.32
N GLY A 520 1.84 8.16 -16.50
CA GLY A 520 2.04 6.91 -15.76
C GLY A 520 2.33 5.75 -16.69
N ARG A 521 1.54 5.62 -17.77
CA ARG A 521 1.72 4.59 -18.80
C ARG A 521 3.07 4.72 -19.52
N LEU A 522 3.49 5.94 -19.88
CA LEU A 522 4.80 6.17 -20.50
C LEU A 522 5.94 5.66 -19.62
N LEU A 523 5.92 6.02 -18.33
CA LEU A 523 6.96 5.60 -17.40
C LEU A 523 6.94 4.09 -17.16
N ALA A 524 5.76 3.46 -17.13
CA ALA A 524 5.63 2.01 -16.99
C ALA A 524 6.25 1.26 -18.17
N VAL A 525 6.03 1.73 -19.40
CA VAL A 525 6.66 1.13 -20.58
C VAL A 525 8.18 1.31 -20.53
N ALA A 526 8.66 2.49 -20.15
CA ALA A 526 10.09 2.76 -20.02
C ALA A 526 10.76 1.82 -18.99
N ASP A 527 10.19 1.70 -17.79
CA ASP A 527 10.69 0.81 -16.74
C ASP A 527 10.71 -0.66 -17.21
N PHE A 528 9.62 -1.11 -17.84
CA PHE A 528 9.51 -2.48 -18.34
C PHE A 528 10.51 -2.80 -19.45
N VAL A 529 10.74 -1.86 -20.38
CA VAL A 529 11.72 -2.00 -21.46
C VAL A 529 13.14 -2.12 -20.90
N GLU A 530 13.51 -1.26 -19.96
CA GLU A 530 14.83 -1.32 -19.31
C GLU A 530 15.01 -2.60 -18.51
N GLU A 531 13.98 -3.03 -17.77
CA GLU A 531 13.97 -4.31 -17.05
C GLU A 531 14.18 -5.49 -18.00
N ARG A 532 13.46 -5.53 -19.12
CA ARG A 532 13.53 -6.65 -20.08
C ARG A 532 14.87 -6.71 -20.82
N ALA A 533 15.50 -5.56 -21.06
CA ALA A 533 16.79 -5.44 -21.75
C ALA A 533 18.00 -5.57 -20.81
N SER A 534 17.78 -5.54 -19.49
CA SER A 534 18.85 -5.57 -18.50
C SER A 534 19.34 -7.00 -18.22
N GLU A 535 20.66 -7.15 -18.10
CA GLU A 535 21.34 -8.36 -17.61
C GLU A 535 21.73 -8.24 -16.13
N ARG A 536 21.41 -7.10 -15.49
CA ARG A 536 21.73 -6.84 -14.08
C ARG A 536 20.81 -7.65 -13.16
N GLU A 537 21.23 -7.76 -11.89
CA GLU A 537 20.39 -8.32 -10.83
C GLU A 537 19.01 -7.67 -10.80
N LYS A 538 17.99 -8.48 -10.47
CA LYS A 538 16.56 -8.10 -10.43
C LYS A 538 16.28 -6.89 -9.53
N ASP A 539 17.12 -6.67 -8.51
CA ASP A 539 17.03 -5.57 -7.54
C ASP A 539 17.89 -4.34 -7.91
N TYR A 540 18.25 -4.17 -9.18
CA TYR A 540 18.84 -2.91 -9.66
C TYR A 540 17.74 -1.98 -10.22
N PRO A 541 17.56 -0.76 -9.69
CA PRO A 541 16.54 0.16 -10.18
C PRO A 541 16.88 0.65 -11.59
N THR A 542 15.90 0.60 -12.49
CA THR A 542 15.99 1.11 -13.86
C THR A 542 16.19 2.64 -13.86
N ASN A 543 16.62 3.21 -14.99
CA ASN A 543 16.74 4.68 -15.06
C ASN A 543 15.37 5.36 -14.97
N ALA A 544 14.32 4.75 -15.53
CA ALA A 544 12.95 5.21 -15.39
C ALA A 544 12.56 5.33 -13.90
N VAL A 545 12.82 4.28 -13.10
CA VAL A 545 12.56 4.28 -11.65
C VAL A 545 13.43 5.32 -10.94
N ARG A 546 14.73 5.40 -11.26
CA ARG A 546 15.64 6.39 -10.65
C ARG A 546 15.21 7.84 -10.89
N LEU A 547 14.62 8.12 -12.05
CA LEU A 547 14.17 9.45 -12.45
C LEU A 547 12.70 9.71 -12.08
N MET A 548 11.98 8.74 -11.52
CA MET A 548 10.55 8.84 -11.21
C MET A 548 10.18 10.07 -10.39
N GLN A 549 10.96 10.40 -9.35
CA GLN A 549 10.68 11.58 -8.52
C GLN A 549 10.70 12.89 -9.34
N ARG A 550 11.69 13.04 -10.22
CA ARG A 550 11.79 14.20 -11.11
C ARG A 550 10.72 14.17 -12.19
N PHE A 551 10.39 12.98 -12.71
CA PHE A 551 9.34 12.78 -13.69
C PHE A 551 7.97 13.17 -13.15
N VAL A 552 7.66 12.84 -11.90
CA VAL A 552 6.41 13.26 -11.24
C VAL A 552 6.34 14.78 -11.11
N GLN A 553 7.45 15.45 -10.83
CA GLN A 553 7.45 16.91 -10.70
C GLN A 553 7.43 17.64 -12.05
N ARG A 554 8.12 17.09 -13.05
CA ARG A 554 8.35 17.70 -14.37
C ARG A 554 8.29 16.66 -15.49
N PRO A 555 7.11 16.11 -15.81
CA PRO A 555 6.96 14.98 -16.71
C PRO A 555 7.40 15.31 -18.14
N PHE A 556 7.04 16.50 -18.63
CA PHE A 556 7.40 16.96 -19.97
C PHE A 556 8.92 17.13 -20.16
N GLU A 557 9.60 17.73 -19.18
CA GLU A 557 11.05 17.96 -19.22
C GLU A 557 11.87 16.68 -19.01
N THR A 558 11.36 15.75 -18.20
CA THR A 558 12.10 14.55 -17.80
C THR A 558 11.94 13.41 -18.81
N TRP A 559 10.84 13.38 -19.57
CA TRP A 559 10.58 12.33 -20.54
C TRP A 559 11.69 12.13 -21.59
N PRO A 560 12.25 13.19 -22.23
CA PRO A 560 13.37 13.03 -23.15
C PRO A 560 14.61 12.39 -22.53
N GLU A 561 14.94 12.76 -21.28
CA GLU A 561 16.08 12.16 -20.57
C GLU A 561 15.88 10.68 -20.29
N ILE A 562 14.64 10.26 -19.98
CA ILE A 562 14.31 8.84 -19.81
C ILE A 562 14.38 8.13 -21.16
N HIS A 563 13.82 8.72 -22.21
CA HIS A 563 13.80 8.16 -23.56
C HIS A 563 15.20 7.94 -24.14
N ASP A 564 16.11 8.89 -23.96
CA ASP A 564 17.52 8.75 -24.38
C ASP A 564 18.18 7.52 -23.75
N LYS A 565 17.79 7.17 -22.52
CA LYS A 565 18.28 5.98 -21.81
C LYS A 565 17.59 4.68 -22.27
N LEU A 566 16.46 4.77 -22.97
CA LEU A 566 15.82 3.61 -23.63
C LEU A 566 16.51 3.22 -24.93
N ILE A 567 17.22 4.14 -25.61
CA ILE A 567 17.86 3.88 -26.91
C ILE A 567 18.78 2.63 -26.88
N PRO A 568 19.67 2.44 -25.88
CA PRO A 568 20.47 1.22 -25.76
C PRO A 568 19.62 -0.04 -25.53
N SER A 569 18.52 0.07 -24.79
CA SER A 569 17.59 -1.03 -24.51
C SER A 569 16.83 -1.46 -25.76
N PHE A 570 16.37 -0.50 -26.58
CA PHE A 570 15.77 -0.80 -27.89
C PHE A 570 16.77 -1.53 -28.81
N ARG A 571 18.02 -1.06 -28.84
CA ARG A 571 19.09 -1.70 -29.62
C ARG A 571 19.32 -3.16 -29.21
N LYS A 572 19.29 -3.44 -27.91
CA LYS A 572 19.44 -4.80 -27.36
C LYS A 572 18.25 -5.70 -27.68
N LEU A 573 17.03 -5.19 -27.52
CA LEU A 573 15.80 -5.96 -27.75
C LEU A 573 15.52 -6.25 -29.23
N GLY A 574 16.08 -5.45 -30.16
CA GLY A 574 15.93 -5.66 -31.60
C GLY A 574 14.45 -5.64 -32.02
N ALA A 575 14.03 -6.65 -32.80
CA ALA A 575 12.65 -6.79 -33.27
C ALA A 575 11.60 -6.78 -32.14
N TYR A 576 11.92 -7.33 -30.96
CA TYR A 576 11.00 -7.31 -29.81
C TYR A 576 10.71 -5.88 -29.31
N SER A 577 11.59 -4.91 -29.58
CA SER A 577 11.36 -3.51 -29.20
C SER A 577 10.18 -2.86 -29.94
N LYS A 578 9.80 -3.39 -31.11
CA LYS A 578 8.68 -2.88 -31.93
C LYS A 578 7.37 -2.85 -31.16
N ILE A 579 7.13 -3.88 -30.34
CA ILE A 579 5.91 -4.00 -29.52
C ILE A 579 5.81 -2.81 -28.56
N TYR A 580 6.91 -2.48 -27.87
CA TYR A 580 6.93 -1.38 -26.91
C TYR A 580 6.86 -0.02 -27.61
N GLN A 581 7.47 0.13 -28.78
CA GLN A 581 7.34 1.35 -29.58
C GLN A 581 5.89 1.58 -30.01
N ILE A 582 5.17 0.56 -30.50
CA ILE A 582 3.74 0.64 -30.82
C ILE A 582 2.90 1.08 -29.60
N ILE A 583 3.23 0.60 -28.40
CA ILE A 583 2.54 1.01 -27.18
C ILE A 583 2.83 2.49 -26.85
N LEU A 584 4.09 2.93 -26.95
CA LEU A 584 4.46 4.34 -26.77
C LEU A 584 3.76 5.25 -27.77
N GLU A 585 3.66 4.82 -29.03
CA GLU A 585 2.91 5.53 -30.08
C GLU A 585 1.43 5.67 -29.76
N ARG A 586 0.80 4.60 -29.27
CA ARG A 586 -0.61 4.64 -28.86
C ARG A 586 -0.82 5.60 -27.70
N ILE A 587 0.09 5.59 -26.71
CA ILE A 587 0.02 6.50 -25.55
C ILE A 587 0.23 7.95 -25.98
N GLU A 588 1.27 8.23 -26.78
CA GLU A 588 1.55 9.59 -27.28
C GLU A 588 0.37 10.13 -28.10
N GLY A 589 -0.20 9.31 -28.98
CA GLY A 589 -1.38 9.69 -29.78
C GLY A 589 -2.69 9.87 -29.00
N GLN A 590 -2.70 9.71 -27.67
CA GLN A 590 -3.87 9.94 -26.82
C GLN A 590 -3.81 11.25 -26.04
N PHE A 591 -2.64 11.89 -25.97
CA PHE A 591 -2.53 13.21 -25.36
C PHE A 591 -3.27 14.27 -26.18
N SER A 592 -3.89 15.21 -25.47
CA SER A 592 -4.31 16.48 -26.08
C SER A 592 -3.11 17.44 -26.11
N GLY A 593 -3.05 18.34 -27.10
CA GLY A 593 -1.91 19.25 -27.28
C GLY A 593 -1.56 20.04 -26.01
N ARG A 594 -2.54 20.72 -25.39
CA ARG A 594 -2.28 21.50 -24.17
C ARG A 594 -1.87 20.61 -22.99
N ASP A 595 -2.56 19.48 -22.81
CA ASP A 595 -2.34 18.59 -21.66
C ASP A 595 -1.01 17.81 -21.75
N ARG A 596 -0.40 17.71 -22.93
CA ARG A 596 0.95 17.15 -23.09
C ARG A 596 2.02 18.12 -22.61
N TYR A 597 1.89 19.42 -22.88
CA TYR A 597 3.03 20.36 -22.80
C TYR A 597 3.05 21.22 -21.54
N GLU A 598 1.90 21.71 -21.09
CA GLU A 598 1.80 22.65 -19.96
C GLU A 598 1.51 21.90 -18.66
N ARG A 599 2.50 21.17 -18.12
CA ARG A 599 2.30 20.31 -16.94
C ARG A 599 3.23 20.63 -15.78
N GLY A 600 2.61 20.74 -14.60
CA GLY A 600 3.28 20.75 -13.31
C GLY A 600 3.39 19.35 -12.72
N GLU A 601 3.33 19.28 -11.39
CA GLU A 601 3.39 18.02 -10.64
C GLU A 601 2.21 17.10 -10.99
N LEU A 602 2.50 15.82 -11.28
CA LEU A 602 1.51 14.79 -11.59
C LEU A 602 0.64 14.48 -10.37
N SER A 603 -0.65 14.24 -10.61
CA SER A 603 -1.64 13.86 -9.61
C SER A 603 -1.60 12.36 -9.25
N LEU A 604 -2.56 11.90 -8.45
CA LEU A 604 -2.62 10.51 -7.95
C LEU A 604 -2.82 9.49 -9.09
N GLU A 605 -3.52 9.91 -10.14
CA GLU A 605 -3.90 9.14 -11.32
C GLU A 605 -2.68 8.63 -12.11
N PHE A 606 -1.54 9.32 -12.01
CA PHE A 606 -0.27 8.86 -12.56
C PHE A 606 0.12 7.47 -12.05
N LEU A 607 -0.05 7.21 -10.75
CA LEU A 607 0.37 5.94 -10.17
C LEU A 607 -0.53 4.79 -10.63
N GLN A 608 -1.83 5.05 -10.80
CA GLN A 608 -2.78 4.10 -11.34
C GLN A 608 -2.42 3.75 -12.79
N GLY A 609 -2.13 4.75 -13.63
CA GLY A 609 -1.67 4.54 -15.01
C GLY A 609 -0.37 3.76 -15.11
N PHE A 610 0.57 4.04 -14.20
CA PHE A 610 1.83 3.29 -14.09
C PHE A 610 1.58 1.82 -13.71
N SER A 611 0.81 1.57 -12.64
CA SER A 611 0.54 0.23 -12.13
C SER A 611 -0.23 -0.63 -13.16
N SER A 612 -1.32 -0.10 -13.72
CA SER A 612 -2.17 -0.83 -14.67
C SER A 612 -1.43 -1.15 -15.97
N GLN A 613 -0.65 -0.20 -16.53
CA GLN A 613 0.13 -0.46 -17.75
C GLN A 613 1.23 -1.48 -17.52
N ARG A 614 1.93 -1.40 -16.39
CA ARG A 614 2.99 -2.35 -16.07
C ARG A 614 2.43 -3.75 -15.87
N GLN A 615 1.30 -3.89 -15.17
CA GLN A 615 0.64 -5.18 -14.98
C GLN A 615 0.15 -5.77 -16.31
N HIS A 616 -0.42 -4.93 -17.19
CA HIS A 616 -0.84 -5.35 -18.52
C HIS A 616 0.33 -5.86 -19.37
N LEU A 617 1.53 -5.27 -19.26
CA LEU A 617 2.73 -5.73 -19.97
C LEU A 617 3.25 -7.10 -19.48
N PHE A 618 2.98 -7.48 -18.22
CA PHE A 618 3.31 -8.81 -17.68
C PHE A 618 2.32 -9.89 -18.11
N GLN A 619 1.05 -9.52 -18.30
CA GLN A 619 0.04 -10.39 -18.89
C GLN A 619 0.34 -10.51 -20.40
N LYS A 620 0.24 -11.71 -20.98
CA LYS A 620 0.60 -11.92 -22.41
C LYS A 620 -0.08 -10.87 -23.28
N TRP A 621 0.72 -10.00 -23.91
CA TRP A 621 0.22 -9.07 -24.91
C TRP A 621 -0.16 -9.86 -26.16
N GLU A 622 -1.46 -10.02 -26.38
CA GLU A 622 -1.98 -10.52 -27.65
C GLU A 622 -2.17 -9.34 -28.59
N LYS A 623 -1.65 -9.45 -29.82
CA LYS A 623 -1.90 -8.48 -30.89
C LYS A 623 -3.40 -8.41 -31.14
N GLY A 624 -4.07 -7.42 -30.56
CA GLY A 624 -5.42 -7.03 -30.92
C GLY A 624 -5.45 -6.36 -32.29
N VAL A 625 -5.02 -7.05 -33.35
CA VAL A 625 -5.28 -6.61 -34.72
C VAL A 625 -6.68 -7.10 -35.08
N LYS A 626 -7.70 -6.36 -34.64
CA LYS A 626 -8.94 -6.34 -35.42
C LYS A 626 -8.63 -5.54 -36.67
N ASN A 627 -8.36 -6.24 -37.77
CA ASN A 627 -8.53 -5.68 -39.11
C ASN A 627 -10.03 -5.41 -39.30
N GLY A 628 -10.54 -4.37 -38.63
CA GLY A 628 -11.82 -3.76 -38.95
C GLY A 628 -11.61 -2.84 -40.16
N ASP A 629 -12.56 -2.88 -41.09
CA ASP A 629 -12.58 -2.08 -42.32
C ASP A 629 -12.06 -0.65 -42.08
N THR A 630 -10.93 -0.33 -42.71
CA THR A 630 -10.18 0.90 -42.43
C THR A 630 -10.83 2.07 -43.16
N GLU A 631 -11.68 2.81 -42.44
CA GLU A 631 -11.87 4.23 -42.71
C GLU A 631 -10.49 4.91 -42.74
N LYS A 632 -10.26 5.79 -43.73
CA LYS A 632 -9.01 6.56 -43.81
C LYS A 632 -8.92 7.47 -42.59
N VAL A 633 -7.86 7.33 -41.80
CA VAL A 633 -7.61 8.20 -40.65
C VAL A 633 -6.94 9.48 -41.14
N LEU A 634 -7.54 10.64 -40.85
CA LEU A 634 -6.93 11.94 -41.12
C LEU A 634 -5.86 12.24 -40.05
N TYR A 635 -4.62 12.50 -40.50
CA TYR A 635 -3.53 12.98 -39.65
C TYR A 635 -3.17 14.40 -40.06
N GLU A 636 -3.41 15.35 -39.17
CA GLU A 636 -3.00 16.75 -39.32
C GLU A 636 -1.53 16.90 -38.89
N LEU A 637 -0.69 17.42 -39.79
CA LEU A 637 0.70 17.68 -39.47
C LEU A 637 0.82 18.75 -38.36
N PRO A 638 1.73 18.56 -37.40
CA PRO A 638 1.85 19.48 -36.28
C PRO A 638 2.41 20.83 -36.73
N LYS A 639 2.03 21.92 -36.06
CA LYS A 639 2.57 23.26 -36.34
C LYS A 639 3.80 23.60 -35.49
N ARG A 640 4.05 22.85 -34.41
CA ARG A 640 5.15 23.12 -33.48
C ARG A 640 6.47 22.62 -34.04
N ARG A 641 7.50 23.48 -34.01
CA ARG A 641 8.88 23.19 -34.46
C ARG A 641 9.40 21.83 -33.99
N SER A 642 9.40 21.57 -32.69
CA SER A 642 9.95 20.34 -32.13
C SER A 642 9.23 19.09 -32.65
N GLU A 643 7.91 19.14 -32.76
CA GLU A 643 7.12 18.01 -33.28
C GLU A 643 7.42 17.74 -34.75
N LEU A 644 7.57 18.78 -35.58
CA LEU A 644 7.94 18.64 -36.98
C LEU A 644 9.32 17.98 -37.15
N TYR A 645 10.29 18.35 -36.32
CA TYR A 645 11.57 17.65 -36.27
C TYR A 645 11.43 16.19 -35.79
N GLY A 646 10.49 15.92 -34.88
CA GLY A 646 10.09 14.57 -34.52
C GLY A 646 9.56 13.77 -35.70
N CYS A 647 8.73 14.39 -36.56
CA CYS A 647 8.23 13.76 -37.78
C CYS A 647 9.36 13.36 -38.73
N PHE A 648 10.40 14.19 -38.90
CA PHE A 648 11.58 13.82 -39.69
C PHE A 648 12.28 12.57 -39.15
N LEU A 649 12.48 12.50 -37.82
CA LEU A 649 13.05 11.31 -37.19
C LEU A 649 12.20 10.06 -37.43
N ALA A 650 10.88 10.19 -37.37
CA ALA A 650 9.95 9.07 -37.58
C ALA A 650 9.95 8.58 -39.03
N ILE A 651 9.97 9.50 -39.99
CA ILE A 651 10.05 9.17 -41.42
C ILE A 651 11.37 8.46 -41.72
N ALA A 652 12.49 8.98 -41.20
CA ALA A 652 13.80 8.34 -41.37
C ALA A 652 13.85 6.95 -40.71
N ASP A 653 13.33 6.80 -39.50
CA ASP A 653 13.26 5.52 -38.80
C ASP A 653 12.41 4.49 -39.56
N ALA A 654 11.24 4.89 -40.06
CA ALA A 654 10.36 4.01 -40.83
C ALA A 654 11.01 3.56 -42.16
N ALA A 655 11.63 4.50 -42.89
CA ALA A 655 12.33 4.20 -44.15
C ALA A 655 13.51 3.24 -43.93
N GLU A 656 14.34 3.48 -42.89
CA GLU A 656 15.44 2.58 -42.56
C GLU A 656 14.97 1.17 -42.15
N ARG A 657 13.82 1.07 -41.46
CA ARG A 657 13.24 -0.23 -41.09
C ARG A 657 12.67 -0.99 -42.28
N GLU A 658 11.95 -0.32 -43.18
CA GLU A 658 11.38 -0.94 -44.37
C GLU A 658 12.47 -1.38 -45.36
N ALA A 659 13.57 -0.62 -45.47
CA ALA A 659 14.67 -0.92 -46.39
C ALA A 659 15.47 -2.20 -46.02
N ASP A 660 15.43 -2.61 -44.74
CA ASP A 660 16.20 -3.74 -44.20
C ASP A 660 15.27 -4.81 -43.58
N ASP A 661 14.07 -5.01 -44.12
CA ASP A 661 13.11 -6.06 -43.69
C ASP A 661 12.91 -6.14 -42.16
N GLU A 662 12.90 -4.98 -41.48
CA GLU A 662 12.80 -4.82 -40.02
C GLU A 662 14.01 -5.29 -39.20
N ASP A 663 15.10 -5.78 -39.79
CA ASP A 663 16.31 -6.22 -39.08
C ASP A 663 16.99 -5.11 -38.28
N ARG A 664 16.80 -3.86 -38.71
CA ARG A 664 17.30 -2.65 -38.03
C ARG A 664 16.38 -2.12 -36.94
N THR A 665 15.30 -2.81 -36.58
CA THR A 665 14.38 -2.37 -35.52
C THR A 665 15.14 -2.13 -34.21
N GLY A 666 15.02 -0.90 -33.68
CA GLY A 666 15.74 -0.44 -32.48
C GLY A 666 17.21 -0.06 -32.72
N LYS A 667 17.72 -0.15 -33.95
CA LYS A 667 19.12 0.10 -34.35
C LYS A 667 19.27 1.09 -35.53
N THR A 668 18.18 1.71 -35.98
CA THR A 668 18.20 2.72 -37.06
C THR A 668 19.07 3.92 -36.69
N ASN A 669 19.70 4.55 -37.69
CA ASN A 669 20.48 5.76 -37.47
C ASN A 669 19.61 6.87 -36.88
N ALA A 670 18.35 6.97 -37.30
CA ALA A 670 17.35 7.86 -36.71
C ALA A 670 17.24 7.73 -35.20
N ILE A 671 16.97 6.53 -34.67
CA ILE A 671 16.88 6.28 -33.21
C ILE A 671 18.23 6.55 -32.52
N GLN A 672 19.33 6.09 -33.10
CA GLN A 672 20.65 6.22 -32.46
C GLN A 672 21.19 7.65 -32.43
N MET A 673 20.71 8.51 -33.33
CA MET A 673 21.10 9.92 -33.42
C MET A 673 20.15 10.86 -32.67
N MET A 674 19.06 10.36 -32.06
CA MET A 674 18.07 11.19 -31.36
C MET A 674 18.68 12.19 -30.36
N PRO A 675 19.65 11.84 -29.50
CA PRO A 675 20.20 12.80 -28.54
C PRO A 675 20.95 13.94 -29.23
N GLN A 676 21.75 13.64 -30.27
CA GLN A 676 22.46 14.66 -31.05
C GLN A 676 21.48 15.50 -31.88
N PHE A 677 20.45 14.85 -32.42
CA PHE A 677 19.40 15.49 -33.21
C PHE A 677 18.59 16.48 -32.38
N ALA A 678 18.17 16.09 -31.18
CA ALA A 678 17.46 16.97 -30.27
C ALA A 678 18.34 18.15 -29.83
N ALA A 679 19.64 17.95 -29.65
CA ALA A 679 20.56 19.02 -29.25
C ALA A 679 20.83 20.05 -30.38
N ARG A 680 20.91 19.60 -31.64
CA ARG A 680 21.22 20.45 -32.81
C ARG A 680 20.41 20.01 -34.03
N PRO A 681 19.09 20.29 -34.06
CA PRO A 681 18.18 19.70 -35.05
C PRO A 681 18.45 20.17 -36.49
N TYR A 682 18.79 21.44 -36.67
CA TYR A 682 19.09 22.00 -37.98
C TYR A 682 20.31 21.33 -38.64
N GLU A 683 21.43 21.25 -37.92
CA GLU A 683 22.66 20.59 -38.41
C GLU A 683 22.53 19.07 -38.53
N SER A 684 21.84 18.45 -37.57
CA SER A 684 21.76 16.99 -37.48
C SER A 684 20.82 16.41 -38.53
N TRP A 685 19.85 17.18 -39.02
CA TRP A 685 18.97 16.74 -40.11
C TRP A 685 19.73 16.40 -41.38
N SER A 686 20.66 17.25 -41.85
CA SER A 686 21.48 16.92 -43.03
C SER A 686 22.32 15.66 -42.83
N ARG A 687 22.92 15.51 -41.64
CA ARG A 687 23.74 14.33 -41.33
C ARG A 687 22.91 13.04 -41.26
N LEU A 688 21.69 13.12 -40.72
CA LEU A 688 20.78 11.98 -40.69
C LEU A 688 20.28 11.66 -42.11
N HIS A 689 19.94 12.68 -42.88
CA HIS A 689 19.51 12.55 -44.27
C HIS A 689 20.60 11.91 -45.14
N ASP A 690 21.86 12.31 -45.00
CA ASP A 690 22.99 11.67 -45.67
C ASP A 690 23.07 10.17 -45.37
N LYS A 691 22.81 9.77 -44.13
CA LYS A 691 22.75 8.37 -43.72
C LYS A 691 21.50 7.64 -44.21
N LEU A 692 20.43 8.37 -44.52
CA LEU A 692 19.16 7.83 -45.01
C LEU A 692 19.24 7.47 -46.51
N ILE A 693 20.06 8.16 -47.30
CA ILE A 693 20.17 7.97 -48.76
C ILE A 693 20.39 6.50 -49.18
N PRO A 694 21.32 5.72 -48.59
CA PRO A 694 21.53 4.31 -48.97
C PRO A 694 20.33 3.40 -48.69
N TYR A 695 19.43 3.81 -47.80
CA TYR A 695 18.19 3.07 -47.51
C TYR A 695 17.09 3.46 -48.48
N LEU A 696 16.98 4.75 -48.83
CA LEU A 696 16.11 5.21 -49.91
C LEU A 696 16.47 4.55 -51.24
N GLU A 697 17.77 4.37 -51.54
CA GLU A 697 18.19 3.65 -52.75
C GLU A 697 17.73 2.19 -52.77
N ARG A 698 17.77 1.51 -51.61
CA ARG A 698 17.29 0.12 -51.47
C ARG A 698 15.77 0.00 -51.58
N LEU A 699 15.02 1.02 -51.16
CA LEU A 699 13.55 1.04 -51.21
C LEU A 699 12.96 1.15 -52.62
N GLY A 700 13.74 1.57 -53.62
CA GLY A 700 13.25 1.75 -54.99
C GLY A 700 12.06 2.70 -55.06
N GLU A 701 10.95 2.28 -55.67
CA GLU A 701 9.73 3.11 -55.83
C GLU A 701 9.15 3.62 -54.50
N ARG A 702 9.33 2.87 -53.40
CA ARG A 702 8.87 3.29 -52.07
C ARG A 702 9.60 4.53 -51.55
N ALA A 703 10.80 4.82 -52.05
CA ALA A 703 11.55 6.03 -51.68
C ALA A 703 10.78 7.31 -51.98
N ASP A 704 9.93 7.30 -53.02
CA ASP A 704 9.12 8.46 -53.38
C ASP A 704 8.03 8.78 -52.37
N TYR A 705 7.48 7.75 -51.71
CA TYR A 705 6.53 7.95 -50.61
C TYR A 705 7.21 8.66 -49.44
N TYR A 706 8.39 8.19 -49.02
CA TYR A 706 9.15 8.82 -47.94
C TYR A 706 9.63 10.23 -48.31
N GLY A 707 10.08 10.44 -49.55
CA GLY A 707 10.46 11.77 -50.03
C GLY A 707 9.29 12.75 -50.09
N TRP A 708 8.09 12.28 -50.47
CA TRP A 708 6.86 13.07 -50.38
C TRP A 708 6.50 13.42 -48.93
N LEU A 709 6.64 12.48 -47.99
CA LEU A 709 6.44 12.75 -46.56
C LEU A 709 7.43 13.80 -46.02
N ILE A 710 8.72 13.69 -46.38
CA ILE A 710 9.72 14.69 -46.02
C ILE A 710 9.31 16.06 -46.57
N ARG A 711 8.83 16.12 -47.82
CA ARG A 711 8.37 17.38 -48.41
C ARG A 711 7.22 18.00 -47.61
N ILE A 712 6.14 17.27 -47.34
CA ILE A 712 4.99 17.88 -46.67
C ILE A 712 5.36 18.40 -45.27
N VAL A 713 6.29 17.74 -44.58
CA VAL A 713 6.85 18.20 -43.31
C VAL A 713 7.75 19.44 -43.52
N GLU A 714 8.66 19.43 -44.51
CA GLU A 714 9.50 20.59 -44.87
C GLU A 714 8.65 21.82 -45.17
N MET A 715 7.51 21.66 -45.88
CA MET A 715 6.63 22.76 -46.26
C MET A 715 5.81 23.31 -45.08
N GLN A 716 5.71 22.57 -43.98
CA GLN A 716 4.98 23.03 -42.79
C GLN A 716 5.82 23.99 -41.93
N PHE A 717 7.14 24.01 -42.11
CA PHE A 717 8.03 24.84 -41.31
C PHE A 717 7.96 26.33 -41.66
N SER A 718 7.97 27.16 -40.62
CA SER A 718 8.42 28.54 -40.76
C SER A 718 9.95 28.56 -40.91
N GLN A 719 10.47 29.50 -41.69
CA GLN A 719 11.92 29.63 -41.86
C GLN A 719 12.68 29.79 -40.52
N PRO A 720 12.26 30.66 -39.57
CA PRO A 720 12.95 30.75 -38.28
C PRO A 720 12.97 29.44 -37.49
N ASP A 721 11.91 28.63 -37.60
CA ASP A 721 11.82 27.34 -36.92
C ASP A 721 12.74 26.31 -37.56
N ARG A 722 12.80 26.29 -38.89
CA ARG A 722 13.63 25.37 -39.67
C ARG A 722 15.13 25.66 -39.60
N ASP A 723 15.51 26.92 -39.41
CA ASP A 723 16.92 27.38 -39.42
C ASP A 723 17.55 27.40 -38.02
N SER A 724 16.75 27.17 -36.98
CA SER A 724 17.19 27.26 -35.60
C SER A 724 17.91 26.00 -35.15
N ASN A 725 19.06 26.17 -34.47
CA ASN A 725 19.74 25.10 -33.73
C ASN A 725 19.38 25.09 -32.24
N VAL A 726 18.38 25.86 -31.79
CA VAL A 726 17.89 25.79 -30.41
C VAL A 726 17.47 24.34 -30.12
N PRO A 727 17.93 23.75 -28.99
CA PRO A 727 17.59 22.37 -28.64
C PRO A 727 16.08 22.13 -28.67
N LEU A 728 15.68 20.94 -29.10
CA LEU A 728 14.29 20.53 -29.11
C LEU A 728 13.80 20.32 -27.67
N ASP A 729 12.60 20.80 -27.39
CA ASP A 729 11.88 20.46 -26.16
C ASP A 729 11.20 19.09 -26.31
N GLY A 730 10.67 18.54 -25.21
CA GLY A 730 10.17 17.16 -25.19
C GLY A 730 9.03 16.81 -26.14
N SER A 731 8.45 17.78 -26.85
CA SER A 731 7.39 17.49 -27.83
C SER A 731 7.92 16.89 -29.12
N PHE A 732 9.23 16.88 -29.37
CA PHE A 732 9.77 16.13 -30.52
C PHE A 732 9.45 14.64 -30.43
N LEU A 733 9.42 14.07 -29.21
CA LEU A 733 9.04 12.66 -29.01
C LEU A 733 7.55 12.43 -29.31
N HIS A 734 6.70 13.41 -28.98
CA HIS A 734 5.29 13.36 -29.35
C HIS A 734 5.12 13.34 -30.87
N GLY A 735 5.75 14.29 -31.59
CA GLY A 735 5.73 14.32 -33.06
C GLY A 735 6.31 13.06 -33.71
N TYR A 736 7.40 12.52 -33.14
CA TYR A 736 8.01 11.26 -33.57
C TYR A 736 7.02 10.09 -33.48
N TYR A 737 6.46 9.86 -32.30
CA TYR A 737 5.58 8.73 -32.05
C TYR A 737 4.21 8.87 -32.74
N CYS A 738 3.66 10.07 -32.82
CA CYS A 738 2.43 10.32 -33.58
C CYS A 738 2.61 10.09 -35.08
N MET A 739 3.75 10.50 -35.66
CA MET A 739 4.07 10.23 -37.07
C MET A 739 4.29 8.73 -37.31
N LEU A 740 5.01 8.03 -36.42
CA LEU A 740 5.23 6.59 -36.57
C LEU A 740 3.93 5.78 -36.67
N ARG A 741 2.92 6.16 -35.88
CA ARG A 741 1.61 5.51 -35.88
C ARG A 741 0.95 5.51 -37.26
N THR A 742 1.21 6.52 -38.08
CA THR A 742 0.61 6.67 -39.42
C THR A 742 1.03 5.58 -40.41
N PHE A 743 2.17 4.91 -40.17
CA PHE A 743 2.69 3.85 -41.04
C PHE A 743 2.00 2.49 -40.82
N TYR A 744 1.18 2.34 -39.77
CA TYR A 744 0.46 1.09 -39.47
C TYR A 744 -0.94 1.00 -40.07
N GLY A 745 -1.44 2.06 -40.69
CA GLY A 745 -2.78 2.12 -41.27
C GLY A 745 -2.87 2.96 -42.53
N LYS A 746 -4.05 3.00 -43.14
CA LYS A 746 -4.33 3.89 -44.27
C LYS A 746 -4.56 5.32 -43.76
N THR A 747 -3.52 6.15 -43.86
CA THR A 747 -3.55 7.53 -43.36
C THR A 747 -3.69 8.53 -44.51
N GLN A 748 -4.54 9.54 -44.32
CA GLN A 748 -4.58 10.73 -45.16
C GLN A 748 -3.93 11.89 -44.40
N PHE A 749 -2.99 12.59 -45.04
CA PHE A 749 -2.30 13.71 -44.42
C PHE A 749 -3.03 15.02 -44.73
N SER A 750 -3.12 15.90 -43.74
CA SER A 750 -3.56 17.30 -43.88
C SER A 750 -2.42 18.20 -43.44
N TRP A 751 -2.09 19.21 -44.26
CA TRP A 751 -0.97 20.11 -44.02
C TRP A 751 -1.20 21.46 -44.68
N GLU A 752 -0.51 22.47 -44.18
CA GLU A 752 -0.53 23.84 -44.67
C GLU A 752 0.87 24.23 -45.12
N SER A 753 1.02 24.57 -46.41
CA SER A 753 2.30 25.03 -46.95
C SER A 753 2.61 26.45 -46.47
N GLN A 754 3.74 26.64 -45.82
CA GLN A 754 4.28 27.96 -45.47
C GLN A 754 5.24 28.43 -46.57
N GLU A 755 4.83 29.40 -47.38
CA GLU A 755 5.71 29.97 -48.39
C GLU A 755 6.73 30.93 -47.78
N TRP A 756 8.00 30.75 -48.11
CA TRP A 756 9.07 31.65 -47.71
C TRP A 756 9.30 32.70 -48.80
N THR A 757 9.29 33.98 -48.42
CA THR A 757 9.54 35.11 -49.34
C THR A 757 11.02 35.25 -49.68
N GLU A 758 11.93 35.03 -48.72
CA GLU A 758 13.40 35.10 -48.90
C GLU A 758 14.11 34.06 -48.01
N SER A 759 15.25 33.51 -48.46
CA SER A 759 16.07 32.57 -47.67
C SER A 759 17.12 33.32 -46.84
N ARG A 760 17.36 32.95 -45.57
CA ARG A 760 18.50 33.46 -44.76
C ARG A 760 19.86 33.03 -45.32
N ASP A 761 19.89 31.89 -46.02
CA ASP A 761 21.01 31.44 -46.83
C ASP A 761 20.52 31.22 -48.27
N PRO A 762 20.46 32.29 -49.08
CA PRO A 762 20.00 32.23 -50.47
C PRO A 762 20.85 31.30 -51.32
N ARG A 763 22.16 31.26 -51.07
CA ARG A 763 23.09 30.41 -51.82
C ARG A 763 22.70 28.93 -51.67
N SER A 764 22.58 28.44 -50.45
CA SER A 764 22.21 27.04 -50.22
C SER A 764 20.79 26.72 -50.70
N ALA A 765 19.86 27.66 -50.60
CA ALA A 765 18.52 27.50 -51.15
C ALA A 765 18.51 27.41 -52.69
N LEU A 766 19.28 28.24 -53.40
CA LEU A 766 19.39 28.17 -54.87
C LEU A 766 20.03 26.86 -55.33
N PHE A 767 21.10 26.39 -54.67
CA PHE A 767 21.68 25.08 -54.96
C PHE A 767 20.70 23.93 -54.68
N GLY A 768 19.91 24.01 -53.60
CA GLY A 768 18.85 23.05 -53.31
C GLY A 768 17.75 23.05 -54.39
N LYS A 769 17.30 24.23 -54.81
CA LYS A 769 16.32 24.43 -55.89
C LYS A 769 16.83 23.82 -57.20
N MET A 770 18.09 24.07 -57.53
CA MET A 770 18.76 23.54 -58.71
C MET A 770 18.79 22.00 -58.68
N LEU A 771 19.16 21.40 -57.53
CA LEU A 771 19.17 19.95 -57.37
C LEU A 771 17.76 19.33 -57.47
N GLY A 772 16.73 19.99 -56.94
CA GLY A 772 15.34 19.52 -57.02
C GLY A 772 14.75 19.63 -58.43
N ILE A 773 15.07 20.67 -59.19
CA ILE A 773 14.68 20.78 -60.61
C ILE A 773 15.36 19.70 -61.45
N ALA A 774 16.64 19.45 -61.20
CA ALA A 774 17.37 18.36 -61.84
C ALA A 774 16.73 16.99 -61.57
N GLY A 775 16.27 16.75 -60.34
CA GLY A 775 15.61 15.48 -60.01
C GLY A 775 14.25 15.33 -60.69
N ARG A 776 13.46 16.40 -60.82
CA ARG A 776 12.23 16.39 -61.66
C ARG A 776 12.52 16.07 -63.12
N LEU A 777 13.58 16.64 -63.67
CA LEU A 777 14.00 16.40 -65.05
C LEU A 777 14.38 14.94 -65.27
N GLU A 778 15.10 14.31 -64.31
CA GLU A 778 15.35 12.87 -64.34
C GLU A 778 14.06 12.07 -64.33
N LYS A 779 13.10 12.43 -63.46
CA LYS A 779 11.80 11.73 -63.39
C LYS A 779 11.03 11.78 -64.70
N LYS A 780 11.01 12.94 -65.37
CA LYS A 780 10.34 13.11 -66.67
C LYS A 780 11.00 12.32 -67.80
N GLY A 781 12.30 12.01 -67.67
CA GLY A 781 13.03 11.18 -68.61
C GLY A 781 12.90 9.68 -68.36
N TRP A 782 12.35 9.24 -67.22
CA TRP A 782 12.27 7.81 -66.87
C TRP A 782 11.37 6.98 -67.79
N ASP A 783 10.37 7.56 -68.45
CA ASP A 783 9.48 6.81 -69.35
C ASP A 783 10.23 6.13 -70.51
N ASP A 784 11.34 6.73 -70.96
CA ASP A 784 12.10 6.31 -72.15
C ASP A 784 13.49 5.71 -71.83
N CYS A 785 13.80 5.47 -70.54
CA CYS A 785 15.07 4.89 -70.06
C CYS A 785 14.96 3.39 -69.72
N THR A 786 16.09 2.70 -69.57
CA THR A 786 16.14 1.27 -69.20
C THR A 786 15.74 1.03 -67.73
N GLU A 787 15.23 -0.16 -67.39
CA GLU A 787 14.86 -0.51 -66.00
C GLU A 787 16.03 -0.44 -64.99
N GLU A 788 17.29 -0.51 -65.45
CA GLU A 788 18.46 -0.27 -64.60
C GLU A 788 18.69 1.22 -64.30
N GLU A 789 18.30 2.11 -65.21
CA GLU A 789 18.39 3.58 -65.07
C GLU A 789 17.21 4.18 -64.28
N LYS A 790 16.13 3.41 -64.08
CA LYS A 790 14.91 3.80 -63.33
C LYS A 790 14.99 3.60 -61.81
N LYS A 791 16.03 2.94 -61.29
CA LYS A 791 16.03 2.46 -59.89
C LYS A 791 16.17 3.56 -58.84
N PHE A 792 16.94 4.63 -59.10
CA PHE A 792 17.17 5.72 -58.13
C PHE A 792 17.77 6.96 -58.80
N SER A 793 17.29 8.16 -58.43
CA SER A 793 17.70 9.44 -59.05
C SER A 793 19.20 9.74 -58.82
N ASN A 794 19.93 10.18 -59.86
CA ASN A 794 21.31 10.61 -59.71
C ASN A 794 21.40 11.82 -58.76
N THR A 795 20.40 12.71 -58.77
CA THR A 795 20.35 13.83 -57.81
C THR A 795 20.39 13.36 -56.35
N MET A 796 19.75 12.23 -56.03
CA MET A 796 19.76 11.65 -54.69
C MET A 796 21.07 10.92 -54.40
N ARG A 797 21.64 10.19 -55.38
CA ARG A 797 22.96 9.52 -55.25
C ARG A 797 24.10 10.49 -54.97
N PHE A 798 24.10 11.62 -55.65
CA PHE A 798 25.15 12.63 -55.52
C PHE A 798 24.89 13.65 -54.42
N MET A 799 23.74 13.58 -53.73
CA MET A 799 23.30 14.63 -52.81
C MET A 799 24.32 14.94 -51.70
N THR A 800 24.89 13.93 -51.06
CA THR A 800 25.88 14.13 -49.98
C THR A 800 27.15 14.83 -50.48
N ILE A 801 27.68 14.42 -51.64
CA ILE A 801 28.86 15.05 -52.24
C ILE A 801 28.51 16.46 -52.75
N PHE A 802 27.31 16.63 -53.29
CA PHE A 802 26.78 17.91 -53.74
C PHE A 802 26.66 18.92 -52.59
N ALA A 803 26.17 18.50 -51.43
CA ALA A 803 26.11 19.35 -50.24
C ALA A 803 27.51 19.78 -49.76
N GLN A 804 28.53 18.93 -49.94
CA GLN A 804 29.91 19.24 -49.55
C GLN A 804 30.65 20.11 -50.58
N LYS A 805 30.45 19.86 -51.87
CA LYS A 805 31.15 20.50 -53.00
C LYS A 805 30.18 20.81 -54.15
N PRO A 806 29.26 21.77 -53.98
CA PRO A 806 28.12 21.96 -54.87
C PRO A 806 28.51 22.34 -56.30
N ALA A 807 29.44 23.27 -56.49
CA ALA A 807 29.83 23.75 -57.82
C ALA A 807 30.48 22.63 -58.68
N SER A 808 31.46 21.93 -58.13
CA SER A 808 32.15 20.84 -58.86
C SER A 808 31.26 19.60 -59.07
N THR A 809 30.39 19.28 -58.12
CA THR A 809 29.46 18.14 -58.26
C THR A 809 28.38 18.45 -59.28
N TRP A 810 27.94 19.71 -59.37
CA TRP A 810 26.96 20.14 -60.38
C TRP A 810 27.47 19.93 -61.81
N GLU A 811 28.73 20.28 -62.09
CA GLU A 811 29.35 20.04 -63.41
C GLU A 811 29.31 18.55 -63.80
N ASN A 812 29.59 17.65 -62.86
CA ASN A 812 29.49 16.20 -63.09
C ASN A 812 28.03 15.75 -63.27
N LEU A 813 27.11 16.26 -62.44
CA LEU A 813 25.70 15.93 -62.51
C LEU A 813 25.09 16.35 -63.86
N LYS A 814 25.49 17.49 -64.43
CA LYS A 814 25.06 17.93 -65.77
C LYS A 814 25.34 16.91 -66.86
N GLU A 815 26.53 16.31 -66.86
CA GLU A 815 26.87 15.27 -67.82
C GLU A 815 25.94 14.07 -67.68
N LYS A 816 25.64 13.68 -66.44
CA LYS A 816 24.73 12.57 -66.09
C LYS A 816 23.25 12.89 -66.35
N LEU A 817 22.86 14.15 -66.43
CA LEU A 817 21.51 14.59 -66.79
C LEU A 817 21.25 14.55 -68.30
N ASN A 818 22.29 14.54 -69.14
CA ASN A 818 22.13 14.59 -70.60
C ASN A 818 21.25 13.46 -71.20
N PRO A 819 21.31 12.20 -70.76
CA PRO A 819 20.41 11.15 -71.23
C PRO A 819 18.94 11.49 -70.92
N TYR A 820 18.65 11.94 -69.70
CA TYR A 820 17.31 12.32 -69.26
C TYR A 820 16.79 13.58 -69.98
N ARG A 821 17.67 14.55 -70.29
CA ARG A 821 17.33 15.72 -71.11
C ARG A 821 16.86 15.31 -72.51
N ARG A 822 17.55 14.35 -73.12
CA ARG A 822 17.19 13.83 -74.45
C ARG A 822 15.88 13.03 -74.40
N ALA A 823 15.71 12.20 -73.37
CA ALA A 823 14.51 11.39 -73.14
C ALA A 823 13.27 12.23 -72.82
N ALA A 824 13.38 13.22 -71.92
CA ALA A 824 12.26 14.09 -71.55
C ALA A 824 11.76 14.96 -72.72
N GLY A 825 12.62 15.26 -73.70
CA GLY A 825 12.27 16.04 -74.89
C GLY A 825 11.59 17.36 -74.54
N PHE A 826 10.47 17.67 -75.21
CA PHE A 826 9.69 18.89 -74.96
C PHE A 826 9.14 18.97 -73.52
N ARG A 827 8.94 17.82 -72.84
CA ARG A 827 8.39 17.78 -71.47
C ARG A 827 9.37 18.34 -70.41
N GLY A 828 10.67 18.39 -70.72
CA GLY A 828 11.74 18.87 -69.84
C GLY A 828 12.29 20.27 -70.15
N THR A 829 11.73 20.96 -71.15
CA THR A 829 12.23 22.28 -71.61
C THR A 829 12.19 23.33 -70.50
N MET A 830 11.10 23.38 -69.74
CA MET A 830 10.93 24.30 -68.62
C MET A 830 11.97 24.06 -67.52
N GLU A 831 12.23 22.81 -67.14
CA GLU A 831 13.26 22.48 -66.16
C GLU A 831 14.66 22.88 -66.65
N CYS A 832 14.98 22.66 -67.94
CA CYS A 832 16.26 23.07 -68.52
C CYS A 832 16.46 24.60 -68.45
N GLU A 833 15.44 25.38 -68.83
CA GLU A 833 15.47 26.85 -68.76
C GLU A 833 15.64 27.33 -67.30
N MET A 834 14.92 26.73 -66.36
CA MET A 834 15.06 27.06 -64.94
C MET A 834 16.46 26.74 -64.41
N LEU A 835 17.07 25.63 -64.83
CA LEU A 835 18.44 25.28 -64.43
C LEU A 835 19.47 26.28 -64.99
N GLU A 836 19.34 26.68 -66.26
CA GLU A 836 20.22 27.67 -66.88
C GLU A 836 20.10 29.04 -66.21
N GLN A 837 18.87 29.46 -65.85
CA GLN A 837 18.64 30.70 -65.11
C GLN A 837 19.30 30.68 -63.72
N LEU A 838 19.18 29.57 -62.99
CA LEU A 838 19.79 29.42 -61.67
C LEU A 838 21.32 29.41 -61.74
N GLU A 839 21.92 28.84 -62.79
CA GLU A 839 23.37 28.91 -63.00
C GLU A 839 23.86 30.34 -63.23
N VAL A 840 23.15 31.10 -64.06
CA VAL A 840 23.46 32.50 -64.33
C VAL A 840 23.33 33.31 -63.03
N GLU A 841 22.31 33.05 -62.24
CA GLU A 841 22.09 33.70 -60.94
C GLU A 841 23.20 33.37 -59.93
N LEU A 842 23.60 32.10 -59.82
CA LEU A 842 24.71 31.67 -58.96
C LEU A 842 26.04 32.32 -59.37
N LYS A 843 26.34 32.38 -60.68
CA LYS A 843 27.56 33.04 -61.20
C LYS A 843 27.52 34.56 -61.00
N LYS A 844 26.38 35.20 -61.25
CA LYS A 844 26.19 36.65 -61.09
C LYS A 844 26.44 37.10 -59.65
N ASN A 845 26.06 36.27 -58.67
CA ASN A 845 26.26 36.55 -57.25
C ASN A 845 27.61 36.05 -56.70
N GLY A 846 28.47 35.42 -57.52
CA GLY A 846 29.75 34.84 -57.09
C GLY A 846 29.59 33.66 -56.13
N TRP A 847 28.48 32.93 -56.22
CA TRP A 847 28.09 31.85 -55.31
C TRP A 847 28.46 30.45 -55.83
N ASP A 848 29.02 30.35 -57.04
CA ASP A 848 29.52 29.15 -57.72
C ASP A 848 30.82 28.59 -57.12
N THR A 849 30.89 28.56 -55.79
CA THR A 849 32.03 28.03 -55.02
C THR A 849 31.72 26.65 -54.43
N ASN A 850 32.75 25.90 -54.03
CA ASN A 850 32.62 24.61 -53.35
C ASN A 850 32.47 24.73 -51.81
N ALA A 851 32.08 25.89 -51.27
CA ALA A 851 31.76 25.98 -49.85
C ALA A 851 30.53 25.10 -49.52
N SER A 852 30.57 24.36 -48.42
CA SER A 852 29.50 23.44 -48.05
C SER A 852 28.15 24.14 -47.91
N LEU A 853 27.08 23.46 -48.32
CA LEU A 853 25.71 23.93 -48.17
C LEU A 853 25.24 23.78 -46.72
N SER A 854 24.41 24.72 -46.29
CA SER A 854 23.69 24.60 -45.02
C SER A 854 22.44 23.76 -45.21
N SER A 855 21.90 23.19 -44.11
CA SER A 855 20.76 22.25 -44.12
C SER A 855 19.49 22.76 -44.83
N ILE A 856 19.42 24.07 -45.09
CA ILE A 856 18.34 24.68 -45.86
C ILE A 856 18.23 24.19 -47.31
N TYR A 857 19.33 23.67 -47.90
CA TYR A 857 19.28 23.15 -49.27
C TYR A 857 18.27 22.00 -49.38
N LEU A 858 18.08 21.20 -48.31
CA LEU A 858 17.12 20.11 -48.28
C LEU A 858 15.67 20.62 -48.39
N HIS A 859 15.34 21.71 -47.70
CA HIS A 859 14.02 22.34 -47.81
C HIS A 859 13.74 22.74 -49.27
N ALA A 860 14.68 23.46 -49.88
CA ALA A 860 14.53 23.91 -51.28
C ALA A 860 14.52 22.74 -52.28
N TYR A 861 15.31 21.70 -52.04
CA TYR A 861 15.32 20.46 -52.83
C TYR A 861 13.95 19.79 -52.79
N TYR A 862 13.43 19.46 -51.60
CA TYR A 862 12.16 18.76 -51.45
C TYR A 862 10.97 19.60 -51.90
N ARG A 863 11.05 20.93 -51.79
CA ARG A 863 10.06 21.85 -52.35
C ARG A 863 9.92 21.66 -53.86
N GLU A 864 11.02 21.73 -54.59
CA GLU A 864 11.01 21.67 -56.05
C GLU A 864 10.86 20.24 -56.59
N GLN A 865 11.42 19.23 -55.93
CA GLN A 865 11.43 17.84 -56.43
C GLN A 865 10.01 17.25 -56.66
N TYR A 866 9.02 17.70 -55.89
CA TYR A 866 7.63 17.22 -56.03
C TYR A 866 6.63 18.37 -56.23
N ARG A 867 7.10 19.49 -56.79
CA ARG A 867 6.26 20.58 -57.29
C ARG A 867 5.88 20.29 -58.73
#